data_AF-A0A1M4E5X6-F1
#
_entry.id   AF-A0A1M4E5X6-F1
#
_cell.length_a   1.000
_cell.length_b   1.000
_cell.length_c   1.000
_cell.angle_alpha   90.00
_cell.angle_beta   90.00
_cell.angle_gamma   90.00
#
_symmetry.space_group_name_H-M   'P 1'
#
loop_
_entity.id
_entity.type
_entity.pdbx_description
1 polymer ?
#
loop_
_entity_poly.entity_id
_entity_poly.type
_entity_poly.pdbx_seq_one_letter_code
_entity_poly.pdbx_strand_id
1 'polypeptide(L)'
;MSVNQLMASGGDQVKQAAQAVLDSGTAEEMRKFLESGWQAQWNTDQRLRINQAIATGGPQVRAAGQKALDAGAPEALEAFLSYGWAVASARDEETATLEDLLGQAKEAKALAEQETANATSEADRARDSAAAARRSAAEAAAATAAARDNMAEAKAQAKRAARAAEQAAEAAQVAVQAAAAANRAARAAATAAARAAQMASKANQKASEAYQHAAAAAVDATFAENARQAAQAARRIARETDEFAELVNLALTAVRENSHAVTAATAAAENALAAAAANDEAVRYANAAGADAQEAVAAAARARANAERAARAARAAQTYLQTAIDAAIKARDAAIKAAANARAAAVAALEAAEHAGDAAKAAERATEYANLATTAAQQALDTATQAAAVYDAARVADAERLAVARDEGLETARTANVAYERQQRAADWDVDQAAKRDAETNRLIAVVLDPATERAAAVAAARKVALNLAGGQSAWTKQAALGALGGADDLVLEFVRAGLARAEAQDNRIAVTKLSVADNAALETAAMNALAGSDQTVATFLRTQSYPGRYTADRLKVNQILAAAKTAGDVVLAQRAEQALEADTPQALRDFLDTGQYTAAVIGERVRVNQILASPDSGPEVKAAAQIALEGPAPGLRQFLSTGRFTAAERDHETAVHLAVVAGLLTKISQAAESAVESALEAQAVAARARDDAALAASYAQQAIDSAQRAAGYAQQARVHADRAAASVEKAAAAVKTAVGAATKARTSAHSALRSATWAIASHAMAVDAANSATRAARLAYNSAINAGQSADAAARAADAVAKDYEYAAGAEIAKCDFEYNRDDYARLEDAYGLEEGKFYRDCIYNILGDPEELATRVYLNSAFCDIYPQDSQSYENCIASTSAPGFEAIQEYNLTFEALRYALTMFEVGWMPAIVGCQVTLVCGAALTVATVGVEIYRFVQGDQSLAKTLLNLGTIALESLAGYGIGKLLSSGFRALKRAFAASKTGTSAISEIRRGLLQTEQKLVLAHVRTMLASEYPTVRDTAFFWSGRTEIAPDKYVSAGPDLVAEIAKAKGGTSLEMLMDSRGIPQAQIPKEIEWDPWEVPWDAIQDQVNDAWTQISLNYARNASGVVRVVHGTSLRPGNVWETTEFPALKANPNVTKIIRITIVDATTRTEDVIFER
;
A
#
# COMPACT_ATOMS: atom_id res chain seq x y z
N MET A 1 106.00 -10.89 -97.56
CA MET A 1 105.12 -9.87 -96.93
C MET A 1 103.70 -10.40 -96.71
N SER A 2 103.07 -11.03 -97.70
CA SER A 2 101.69 -11.53 -97.60
C SER A 2 101.46 -12.67 -96.59
N VAL A 3 102.44 -13.57 -96.39
CA VAL A 3 102.33 -14.64 -95.37
C VAL A 3 102.28 -14.04 -93.96
N ASN A 4 103.08 -13.00 -93.68
CA ASN A 4 103.06 -12.28 -92.40
C ASN A 4 101.73 -11.56 -92.15
N GLN A 5 101.07 -11.07 -93.20
CA GLN A 5 99.75 -10.43 -93.08
C GLN A 5 98.68 -11.46 -92.69
N LEU A 6 98.65 -12.62 -93.35
CA LEU A 6 97.77 -13.74 -92.99
C LEU A 6 98.04 -14.29 -91.59
N MET A 7 99.31 -14.37 -91.19
CA MET A 7 99.71 -14.74 -89.83
C MET A 7 99.19 -13.75 -88.78
N ALA A 8 99.22 -12.46 -89.07
CA ALA A 8 98.72 -11.43 -88.16
C ALA A 8 97.18 -11.45 -88.00
N SER A 9 96.45 -11.80 -89.06
CA SER A 9 94.98 -11.89 -89.06
C SER A 9 94.42 -13.26 -88.68
N GLY A 10 95.25 -14.31 -88.66
CA GLY A 10 94.86 -15.68 -88.39
C GLY A 10 94.78 -16.02 -86.90
N GLY A 11 94.04 -17.08 -86.56
CA GLY A 11 94.07 -17.66 -85.22
C GLY A 11 95.34 -18.47 -84.98
N ASP A 12 95.41 -19.17 -83.85
CA ASP A 12 96.63 -19.84 -83.41
C ASP A 12 97.07 -20.95 -84.38
N GLN A 13 96.12 -21.67 -85.00
CA GLN A 13 96.44 -22.70 -85.99
C GLN A 13 96.98 -22.09 -87.30
N VAL A 14 96.37 -21.00 -87.78
CA VAL A 14 96.88 -20.28 -88.96
C VAL A 14 98.25 -19.66 -88.68
N LYS A 15 98.48 -19.14 -87.47
CA LYS A 15 99.78 -18.58 -87.07
C LYS A 15 100.86 -19.65 -87.07
N GLN A 16 100.59 -20.81 -86.49
CA GLN A 16 101.53 -21.94 -86.48
C GLN A 16 101.85 -22.41 -87.90
N ALA A 17 100.84 -22.52 -88.77
CA ALA A 17 101.05 -22.93 -90.15
C ALA A 17 101.78 -21.86 -90.99
N ALA A 18 101.50 -20.58 -90.77
CA ALA A 18 102.19 -19.49 -91.43
C ALA A 18 103.66 -19.40 -90.98
N GLN A 19 103.93 -19.57 -89.68
CA GLN A 19 105.29 -19.57 -89.14
C GLN A 19 106.11 -20.73 -89.69
N ALA A 20 105.54 -21.95 -89.75
CA ALA A 20 106.22 -23.11 -90.32
C ALA A 20 106.64 -22.90 -91.79
N VAL A 21 105.82 -22.19 -92.57
CA VAL A 21 106.11 -21.87 -93.98
C VAL A 21 107.08 -20.71 -94.13
N LEU A 22 107.13 -19.79 -93.16
CA LEU A 22 108.16 -18.74 -93.10
C LEU A 22 109.52 -19.31 -92.74
N ASP A 23 109.56 -20.26 -91.81
CA ASP A 23 110.77 -20.93 -91.34
C ASP A 23 111.41 -21.83 -92.40
N SER A 24 110.61 -22.37 -93.33
CA SER A 24 111.12 -23.20 -94.43
C SER A 24 111.86 -22.40 -95.52
N GLY A 25 111.58 -21.09 -95.63
CA GLY A 25 112.27 -20.18 -96.55
C GLY A 25 112.01 -20.40 -98.04
N THR A 26 111.10 -21.31 -98.43
CA THR A 26 110.87 -21.64 -99.85
C THR A 26 109.73 -20.83 -100.48
N ALA A 27 109.97 -20.24 -101.66
CA ALA A 27 108.97 -19.45 -102.37
C ALA A 27 107.77 -20.29 -102.85
N GLU A 28 107.95 -21.60 -103.02
CA GLU A 28 106.90 -22.52 -103.47
C GLU A 28 105.94 -22.89 -102.33
N GLU A 29 106.44 -23.16 -101.12
CA GLU A 29 105.59 -23.42 -99.96
C GLU A 29 104.86 -22.16 -99.49
N MET A 30 105.51 -21.00 -99.54
CA MET A 30 104.83 -19.71 -99.29
C MET A 30 103.69 -19.48 -100.28
N ARG A 31 103.89 -19.80 -101.57
CA ARG A 31 102.83 -19.68 -102.59
C ARG A 31 101.69 -20.66 -102.33
N LYS A 32 102.01 -21.93 -102.08
CA LYS A 32 101.01 -22.97 -101.79
C LYS A 32 100.20 -22.67 -100.52
N PHE A 33 100.85 -22.13 -99.50
CA PHE A 33 100.19 -21.67 -98.29
C PHE A 33 99.21 -20.53 -98.59
N LEU A 34 99.66 -19.49 -99.31
CA LEU A 34 98.82 -18.34 -99.70
C LEU A 34 97.66 -18.73 -100.61
N GLU A 35 97.86 -19.70 -101.50
CA GLU A 35 96.84 -20.18 -102.44
C GLU A 35 95.73 -21.00 -101.75
N SER A 36 96.08 -21.89 -100.81
CA SER A 36 95.08 -22.73 -100.13
C SER A 36 95.47 -23.29 -98.77
N GLY A 37 96.77 -23.36 -98.44
CA GLY A 37 97.23 -24.02 -97.20
C GLY A 37 96.77 -23.38 -95.89
N TRP A 38 96.39 -22.10 -95.89
CA TRP A 38 95.89 -21.41 -94.69
C TRP A 38 94.44 -21.79 -94.32
N GLN A 39 93.62 -22.21 -95.27
CA GLN A 39 92.15 -22.31 -95.14
C GLN A 39 91.72 -23.41 -94.15
N ALA A 40 92.39 -24.57 -94.17
CA ALA A 40 92.08 -25.67 -93.26
C ALA A 40 92.33 -25.28 -91.80
N GLN A 41 93.44 -24.57 -91.55
CA GLN A 41 93.80 -24.14 -90.19
C GLN A 41 92.90 -23.01 -89.71
N TRP A 42 92.51 -22.10 -90.60
CA TRP A 42 91.55 -21.05 -90.30
C TRP A 42 90.18 -21.62 -89.89
N ASN A 43 89.71 -22.66 -90.57
CA ASN A 43 88.47 -23.35 -90.17
C ASN A 43 88.58 -23.98 -88.78
N THR A 44 89.71 -24.60 -88.46
CA THR A 44 89.96 -25.13 -87.11
C THR A 44 89.91 -24.02 -86.05
N ASP A 45 90.55 -22.88 -86.32
CA ASP A 45 90.50 -21.70 -85.45
C ASP A 45 89.06 -21.20 -85.24
N GLN A 46 88.24 -21.10 -86.30
CA GLN A 46 86.84 -20.68 -86.16
C GLN A 46 86.02 -21.69 -85.36
N ARG A 47 86.17 -22.99 -85.60
CA ARG A 47 85.49 -24.04 -84.82
C ARG A 47 85.85 -23.97 -83.33
N LEU A 48 87.10 -23.68 -82.99
CA LEU A 48 87.54 -23.49 -81.60
C LEU A 48 86.86 -22.26 -80.96
N ARG A 49 86.82 -21.12 -81.66
CA ARG A 49 86.14 -19.91 -81.19
C ARG A 49 84.64 -20.15 -80.96
N ILE A 50 83.98 -20.89 -81.84
CA ILE A 50 82.57 -21.24 -81.67
C ILE A 50 82.37 -22.17 -80.48
N ASN A 51 83.21 -23.20 -80.30
CA ASN A 51 83.14 -24.07 -79.12
C ASN A 51 83.33 -23.30 -77.81
N GLN A 52 84.22 -22.31 -77.78
CA GLN A 52 84.38 -21.41 -76.63
C GLN A 52 83.11 -20.60 -76.37
N ALA A 53 82.51 -20.04 -77.42
CA ALA A 53 81.24 -19.31 -77.33
C ALA A 53 80.07 -20.20 -76.86
N ILE A 54 80.00 -21.46 -77.31
CA ILE A 54 79.00 -22.44 -76.84
C ILE A 54 79.20 -22.77 -75.36
N ALA A 55 80.45 -22.91 -74.91
CA ALA A 55 80.76 -23.28 -73.53
C ALA A 55 80.31 -22.21 -72.53
N THR A 56 80.46 -20.93 -72.87
CA THR A 56 80.09 -19.79 -72.01
C THR A 56 78.73 -19.19 -72.31
N GLY A 57 78.16 -19.45 -73.49
CA GLY A 57 76.89 -18.92 -73.94
C GLY A 57 75.67 -19.64 -73.36
N GLY A 58 74.52 -18.95 -73.39
CA GLY A 58 73.24 -19.48 -72.97
C GLY A 58 72.59 -20.42 -74.02
N PRO A 59 71.35 -20.86 -73.79
CA PRO A 59 70.65 -21.81 -74.66
C PRO A 59 70.61 -21.39 -76.14
N GLN A 60 70.37 -20.11 -76.43
CA GLN A 60 70.30 -19.60 -77.80
C GLN A 60 71.69 -19.59 -78.45
N VAL A 61 72.74 -19.14 -77.74
CA VAL A 61 74.12 -19.17 -78.26
C VAL A 61 74.59 -20.60 -78.52
N ARG A 62 74.24 -21.54 -77.62
CA ARG A 62 74.56 -22.96 -77.79
C ARG A 62 73.88 -23.55 -79.02
N ALA A 63 72.59 -23.28 -79.21
CA ALA A 63 71.82 -23.77 -80.35
C ALA A 63 72.37 -23.21 -81.68
N ALA A 64 72.56 -21.89 -81.75
CA ALA A 64 73.08 -21.21 -82.95
C ALA A 64 74.53 -21.62 -83.26
N GLY A 65 75.37 -21.78 -82.24
CA GLY A 65 76.76 -22.21 -82.40
C GLY A 65 76.86 -23.68 -82.84
N GLN A 66 76.05 -24.57 -82.25
CA GLN A 66 76.01 -25.98 -82.65
C GLN A 66 75.56 -26.12 -84.10
N LYS A 67 74.52 -25.38 -84.50
CA LYS A 67 74.06 -25.31 -85.89
C LYS A 67 75.17 -24.89 -86.87
N ALA A 68 75.99 -23.92 -86.49
CA ALA A 68 77.14 -23.49 -87.30
C ALA A 68 78.22 -24.58 -87.39
N LEU A 69 78.51 -25.28 -86.29
CA LEU A 69 79.48 -26.39 -86.26
C LEU A 69 79.03 -27.60 -87.09
N ASP A 70 77.73 -27.91 -87.05
CA ASP A 70 77.10 -29.02 -87.79
C ASP A 70 77.10 -28.76 -89.30
N ALA A 71 76.87 -27.51 -89.71
CA ALA A 71 76.98 -27.12 -91.11
C ALA A 71 78.41 -27.27 -91.64
N GLY A 72 79.43 -27.03 -90.80
CA GLY A 72 80.85 -27.30 -91.09
C GLY A 72 81.48 -26.45 -92.21
N ALA A 73 80.70 -25.64 -92.91
CA ALA A 73 81.14 -24.77 -93.99
C ALA A 73 81.83 -23.51 -93.44
N PRO A 74 82.95 -23.04 -94.03
CA PRO A 74 83.65 -21.81 -93.63
C PRO A 74 82.72 -20.61 -93.45
N GLU A 75 81.77 -20.46 -94.38
CA GLU A 75 80.82 -19.35 -94.44
C GLU A 75 79.81 -19.42 -93.29
N ALA A 76 79.42 -20.62 -92.86
CA ALA A 76 78.50 -20.82 -91.73
C ALA A 76 79.17 -20.50 -90.38
N LEU A 77 80.44 -20.90 -90.23
CA LEU A 77 81.23 -20.60 -89.05
C LEU A 77 81.46 -19.08 -88.90
N GLU A 78 81.79 -18.42 -90.01
CA GLU A 78 81.99 -16.96 -90.04
C GLU A 78 80.68 -16.21 -89.80
N ALA A 79 79.58 -16.59 -90.45
CA ALA A 79 78.28 -15.95 -90.27
C ALA A 79 77.77 -16.02 -88.82
N PHE A 80 78.07 -17.10 -88.10
CA PHE A 80 77.79 -17.17 -86.67
C PHE A 80 78.70 -16.21 -85.88
N LEU A 81 80.01 -16.23 -86.10
CA LEU A 81 80.94 -15.39 -85.32
C LEU A 81 80.78 -13.89 -85.60
N SER A 82 80.37 -13.50 -86.80
CA SER A 82 80.18 -12.09 -87.19
C SER A 82 78.82 -11.52 -86.80
N TYR A 83 77.76 -12.34 -86.87
CA TYR A 83 76.39 -11.89 -86.64
C TYR A 83 75.64 -12.78 -85.65
N GLY A 84 75.59 -14.09 -85.89
CA GLY A 84 74.74 -15.03 -85.14
C GLY A 84 75.01 -15.07 -83.62
N TRP A 85 76.27 -14.95 -83.20
CA TRP A 85 76.66 -14.94 -81.79
C TRP A 85 76.09 -13.74 -81.05
N ALA A 86 76.19 -12.53 -81.63
CA ALA A 86 75.66 -11.31 -81.02
C ALA A 86 74.13 -11.34 -80.89
N VAL A 87 73.43 -11.85 -81.92
CA VAL A 87 71.96 -12.02 -81.88
C VAL A 87 71.58 -13.01 -80.79
N ALA A 88 72.20 -14.19 -80.78
CA ALA A 88 71.88 -15.24 -79.83
C ALA A 88 72.20 -14.84 -78.39
N SER A 89 73.33 -14.14 -78.17
CA SER A 89 73.71 -13.65 -76.84
C SER A 89 72.72 -12.62 -76.30
N ALA A 90 72.26 -11.68 -77.14
CA ALA A 90 71.26 -10.68 -76.73
C ALA A 90 69.91 -11.34 -76.38
N ARG A 91 69.53 -12.41 -77.09
CA ARG A 91 68.32 -13.19 -76.81
C ARG A 91 68.41 -13.97 -75.50
N ASP A 92 69.58 -14.54 -75.21
CA ASP A 92 69.82 -15.20 -73.92
C ASP A 92 69.71 -14.20 -72.76
N GLU A 93 70.28 -12.99 -72.91
CA GLU A 93 70.19 -11.92 -71.90
C GLU A 93 68.76 -11.40 -71.70
N GLU A 94 68.02 -11.17 -72.79
CA GLU A 94 66.60 -10.78 -72.75
C GLU A 94 65.77 -11.85 -72.03
N THR A 95 65.94 -13.12 -72.40
CA THR A 95 65.20 -14.24 -71.78
C THR A 95 65.51 -14.35 -70.30
N ALA A 96 66.80 -14.33 -69.92
CA ALA A 96 67.21 -14.41 -68.53
C ALA A 96 66.66 -13.24 -67.69
N THR A 97 66.66 -12.02 -68.25
CA THR A 97 66.10 -10.84 -67.58
C THR A 97 64.59 -10.98 -67.36
N LEU A 98 63.85 -11.44 -68.37
CA LEU A 98 62.40 -11.67 -68.25
C LEU A 98 62.06 -12.83 -67.32
N GLU A 99 62.88 -13.88 -67.26
CA GLU A 99 62.72 -14.98 -66.29
C GLU A 99 62.95 -14.51 -64.85
N ASP A 100 63.95 -13.66 -64.60
CA ASP A 100 64.19 -13.07 -63.28
C ASP A 100 63.02 -12.17 -62.84
N LEU A 101 62.55 -11.29 -63.74
CA LEU A 101 61.36 -10.47 -63.49
C LEU A 101 60.10 -11.32 -63.26
N LEU A 102 59.96 -12.46 -63.94
CA LEU A 102 58.89 -13.42 -63.63
C LEU A 102 59.03 -14.03 -62.23
N GLY A 103 60.25 -14.29 -61.77
CA GLY A 103 60.52 -14.68 -60.39
C GLY A 103 60.04 -13.63 -59.40
N GLN A 104 60.48 -12.38 -59.58
CA GLN A 104 60.11 -11.24 -58.73
C GLN A 104 58.58 -11.01 -58.69
N ALA A 105 57.91 -11.05 -59.85
CA ALA A 105 56.46 -10.89 -59.92
C ALA A 105 55.70 -12.02 -59.20
N LYS A 106 56.21 -13.26 -59.25
CA LYS A 106 55.64 -14.40 -58.51
C LYS A 106 55.83 -14.29 -57.01
N GLU A 107 56.99 -13.81 -56.55
CA GLU A 107 57.26 -13.57 -55.13
C GLU A 107 56.36 -12.45 -54.58
N ALA A 108 56.24 -11.35 -55.31
CA ALA A 108 55.34 -10.26 -54.98
C ALA A 108 53.87 -10.72 -54.94
N LYS A 109 53.45 -11.56 -55.89
CA LYS A 109 52.14 -12.22 -55.87
C LYS A 109 51.95 -13.07 -54.60
N ALA A 110 52.90 -13.95 -54.28
CA ALA A 110 52.80 -14.84 -53.12
C ALA A 110 52.72 -14.05 -51.80
N LEU A 111 53.45 -12.93 -51.70
CA LEU A 111 53.36 -12.02 -50.56
C LEU A 111 51.97 -11.36 -50.48
N ALA A 112 51.43 -10.88 -51.61
CA ALA A 112 50.08 -10.31 -51.64
C ALA A 112 49.01 -11.33 -51.18
N GLU A 113 49.09 -12.58 -51.64
CA GLU A 113 48.21 -13.67 -51.21
C GLU A 113 48.34 -13.97 -49.71
N GLN A 114 49.57 -14.04 -49.19
CA GLN A 114 49.85 -14.27 -47.77
C GLN A 114 49.27 -13.17 -46.88
N GLU A 115 49.49 -11.90 -47.24
CA GLU A 115 48.99 -10.78 -46.47
C GLU A 115 47.46 -10.64 -46.56
N THR A 116 46.87 -11.06 -47.68
CA THR A 116 45.41 -11.19 -47.82
C THR A 116 44.84 -12.23 -46.86
N ALA A 117 45.52 -13.38 -46.70
CA ALA A 117 45.13 -14.40 -45.73
C ALA A 117 45.27 -13.91 -44.28
N ASN A 118 46.34 -13.16 -43.96
CA ASN A 118 46.52 -12.52 -42.65
C ASN A 118 45.41 -11.49 -42.37
N ALA A 119 45.08 -10.64 -43.34
CA ALA A 119 43.99 -9.67 -43.25
C ALA A 119 42.64 -10.36 -43.00
N THR A 120 42.39 -11.49 -43.67
CA THR A 120 41.17 -12.29 -43.50
C THR A 120 41.06 -12.89 -42.09
N SER A 121 42.16 -13.45 -41.57
CA SER A 121 42.22 -14.01 -40.21
C SER A 121 41.93 -12.96 -39.12
N GLU A 122 42.50 -11.76 -39.25
CA GLU A 122 42.19 -10.66 -38.32
C GLU A 122 40.77 -10.11 -38.52
N ALA A 123 40.25 -10.08 -39.75
CA ALA A 123 38.84 -9.72 -39.99
C ALA A 123 37.86 -10.71 -39.32
N ASP A 124 38.14 -12.02 -39.37
CA ASP A 124 37.36 -13.04 -38.67
C ASP A 124 37.40 -12.84 -37.14
N ARG A 125 38.55 -12.47 -36.58
CA ARG A 125 38.66 -12.10 -35.15
C ARG A 125 37.84 -10.86 -34.82
N ALA A 126 37.83 -9.84 -35.70
CA ALA A 126 37.00 -8.65 -35.51
C ALA A 126 35.51 -9.01 -35.46
N ARG A 127 35.05 -9.86 -36.37
CA ARG A 127 33.68 -10.40 -36.40
C ARG A 127 33.32 -11.18 -35.14
N ASP A 128 34.18 -12.10 -34.72
CA ASP A 128 33.93 -12.96 -33.56
C ASP A 128 33.88 -12.14 -32.26
N SER A 129 34.76 -11.14 -32.13
CA SER A 129 34.74 -10.15 -31.04
C SER A 129 33.48 -9.28 -31.09
N ALA A 130 33.02 -8.84 -32.27
CA ALA A 130 31.76 -8.12 -32.42
C ALA A 130 30.55 -8.97 -31.99
N ALA A 131 30.55 -10.27 -32.32
CA ALA A 131 29.53 -11.21 -31.87
C ALA A 131 29.57 -11.45 -30.35
N ALA A 132 30.76 -11.44 -29.74
CA ALA A 132 30.92 -11.50 -28.29
C ALA A 132 30.38 -10.23 -27.61
N ALA A 133 30.74 -9.03 -28.12
CA ALA A 133 30.21 -7.76 -27.63
C ALA A 133 28.67 -7.72 -27.69
N ARG A 134 28.07 -8.26 -28.75
CA ARG A 134 26.61 -8.41 -28.88
C ARG A 134 26.00 -9.29 -27.78
N ARG A 135 26.64 -10.42 -27.45
CA ARG A 135 26.16 -11.33 -26.38
C ARG A 135 26.22 -10.66 -25.02
N SER A 136 27.34 -10.02 -24.69
CA SER A 136 27.49 -9.28 -23.42
C SER A 136 26.51 -8.10 -23.33
N ALA A 137 26.22 -7.41 -24.45
CA ALA A 137 25.17 -6.39 -24.48
C ALA A 137 23.77 -6.96 -24.21
N ALA A 138 23.45 -8.15 -24.73
CA ALA A 138 22.19 -8.83 -24.45
C ALA A 138 22.09 -9.29 -22.99
N GLU A 139 23.18 -9.75 -22.38
CA GLU A 139 23.27 -10.08 -20.97
C GLU A 139 23.06 -8.86 -20.08
N ALA A 140 23.69 -7.72 -20.43
CA ALA A 140 23.48 -6.45 -19.75
C ALA A 140 22.00 -6.02 -19.81
N ALA A 141 21.34 -6.18 -20.96
CA ALA A 141 19.92 -5.89 -21.13
C ALA A 141 19.03 -6.83 -20.29
N ALA A 142 19.33 -8.13 -20.25
CA ALA A 142 18.59 -9.11 -19.45
C ALA A 142 18.72 -8.83 -17.94
N ALA A 143 19.93 -8.55 -17.45
CA ALA A 143 20.18 -8.14 -16.08
C ALA A 143 19.46 -6.82 -15.74
N THR A 144 19.40 -5.88 -16.67
CA THR A 144 18.63 -4.63 -16.52
C THR A 144 17.13 -4.88 -16.37
N ALA A 145 16.56 -5.79 -17.17
CA ALA A 145 15.16 -6.19 -17.04
C ALA A 145 14.88 -6.84 -15.68
N ALA A 146 15.77 -7.74 -15.23
CA ALA A 146 15.67 -8.33 -13.90
C ALA A 146 15.78 -7.28 -12.77
N ALA A 147 16.63 -6.26 -12.91
CA ALA A 147 16.71 -5.15 -11.96
C ALA A 147 15.40 -4.34 -11.91
N ARG A 148 14.77 -4.09 -13.06
CA ARG A 148 13.45 -3.42 -13.16
C ARG A 148 12.36 -4.21 -12.43
N ASP A 149 12.30 -5.52 -12.64
CA ASP A 149 11.26 -6.37 -12.06
C ASP A 149 11.42 -6.48 -10.53
N ASN A 150 12.66 -6.58 -10.05
CA ASN A 150 12.94 -6.52 -8.61
C ASN A 150 12.63 -5.15 -8.00
N MET A 151 12.84 -4.05 -8.73
CA MET A 151 12.38 -2.72 -8.30
C MET A 151 10.85 -2.67 -8.19
N ALA A 152 10.12 -3.23 -9.17
CA ALA A 152 8.67 -3.30 -9.14
C ALA A 152 8.15 -4.13 -7.95
N GLU A 153 8.81 -5.25 -7.62
CA GLU A 153 8.52 -6.04 -6.43
C GLU A 153 8.79 -5.24 -5.15
N ALA A 154 9.93 -4.56 -5.04
CA ALA A 154 10.24 -3.69 -3.90
C ALA A 154 9.17 -2.60 -3.70
N LYS A 155 8.70 -2.00 -4.80
CA LYS A 155 7.60 -1.02 -4.81
C LYS A 155 6.28 -1.63 -4.34
N ALA A 156 5.94 -2.83 -4.80
CA ALA A 156 4.71 -3.51 -4.40
C ALA A 156 4.73 -3.86 -2.90
N GLN A 157 5.85 -4.34 -2.39
CA GLN A 157 6.02 -4.65 -0.98
C GLN A 157 6.03 -3.40 -0.10
N ALA A 158 6.66 -2.30 -0.55
CA ALA A 158 6.58 -1.02 0.14
C ALA A 158 5.13 -0.52 0.29
N LYS A 159 4.29 -0.68 -0.75
CA LYS A 159 2.85 -0.37 -0.67
C LYS A 159 2.11 -1.27 0.33
N ARG A 160 2.45 -2.57 0.39
CA ARG A 160 1.87 -3.50 1.39
C ARG A 160 2.24 -3.09 2.81
N ALA A 161 3.51 -2.73 3.04
CA ALA A 161 3.98 -2.24 4.34
C ALA A 161 3.26 -0.95 4.76
N ALA A 162 3.09 0.00 3.83
CA ALA A 162 2.36 1.24 4.09
C ALA A 162 0.90 1.00 4.48
N ARG A 163 0.19 0.13 3.72
CA ARG A 163 -1.21 -0.22 4.02
C ARG A 163 -1.35 -0.92 5.38
N ALA A 164 -0.42 -1.81 5.72
CA ALA A 164 -0.40 -2.45 7.02
C ALA A 164 -0.16 -1.43 8.15
N ALA A 165 0.71 -0.43 7.94
CA ALA A 165 0.92 0.65 8.90
C ALA A 165 -0.33 1.53 9.10
N GLU A 166 -1.08 1.82 8.03
CA GLU A 166 -2.37 2.52 8.09
C GLU A 166 -3.39 1.72 8.92
N GLN A 167 -3.53 0.42 8.65
CA GLN A 167 -4.42 -0.46 9.41
C GLN A 167 -4.01 -0.59 10.89
N ALA A 168 -2.70 -0.59 11.19
CA ALA A 168 -2.21 -0.55 12.57
C ALA A 168 -2.61 0.77 13.27
N ALA A 169 -2.56 1.90 12.56
CA ALA A 169 -2.98 3.20 13.08
C ALA A 169 -4.50 3.26 13.32
N GLU A 170 -5.32 2.73 12.42
CA GLU A 170 -6.77 2.60 12.60
C GLU A 170 -7.11 1.74 13.83
N ALA A 171 -6.43 0.60 13.98
CA ALA A 171 -6.58 -0.25 15.16
C ALA A 171 -6.17 0.48 16.45
N ALA A 172 -5.11 1.29 16.41
CA ALA A 172 -4.73 2.13 17.55
C ALA A 172 -5.80 3.17 17.90
N GLN A 173 -6.45 3.80 16.90
CA GLN A 173 -7.56 4.73 17.13
C GLN A 173 -8.75 4.03 17.82
N VAL A 174 -9.12 2.83 17.36
CA VAL A 174 -10.18 2.03 18.01
C VAL A 174 -9.81 1.72 19.46
N ALA A 175 -8.55 1.37 19.73
CA ALA A 175 -8.08 1.12 21.10
C ALA A 175 -8.18 2.37 21.99
N VAL A 176 -7.81 3.55 21.48
CA VAL A 176 -7.93 4.84 22.19
C VAL A 176 -9.39 5.19 22.48
N GLN A 177 -10.28 5.06 21.50
CA GLN A 177 -11.71 5.32 21.68
C GLN A 177 -12.34 4.39 22.71
N ALA A 178 -11.99 3.10 22.65
CA ALA A 178 -12.44 2.10 23.61
C ALA A 178 -11.90 2.39 25.02
N ALA A 179 -10.65 2.83 25.16
CA ALA A 179 -10.09 3.25 26.45
C ALA A 179 -10.80 4.48 27.04
N ALA A 180 -11.13 5.47 26.21
CA ALA A 180 -11.91 6.63 26.64
C ALA A 180 -13.34 6.23 27.09
N ALA A 181 -13.98 5.32 26.36
CA ALA A 181 -15.28 4.77 26.74
C ALA A 181 -15.22 3.95 28.05
N ALA A 182 -14.15 3.17 28.26
CA ALA A 182 -13.91 2.46 29.51
C ALA A 182 -13.74 3.42 30.69
N ASN A 183 -13.01 4.52 30.52
CA ASN A 183 -12.84 5.55 31.54
C ASN A 183 -14.17 6.25 31.88
N ARG A 184 -14.98 6.63 30.87
CA ARG A 184 -16.32 7.20 31.10
C ARG A 184 -17.22 6.23 31.89
N ALA A 185 -17.21 4.95 31.53
CA ALA A 185 -17.96 3.92 32.25
C ALA A 185 -17.45 3.72 33.68
N ALA A 186 -16.13 3.80 33.92
CA ALA A 186 -15.56 3.74 35.26
C ALA A 186 -15.98 4.94 36.14
N ARG A 187 -16.02 6.15 35.58
CA ARG A 187 -16.54 7.34 36.28
C ARG A 187 -18.02 7.18 36.63
N ALA A 188 -18.83 6.68 35.70
CA ALA A 188 -20.25 6.39 35.97
C ALA A 188 -20.41 5.37 37.10
N ALA A 189 -19.61 4.30 37.11
CA ALA A 189 -19.62 3.33 38.21
C ALA A 189 -19.23 3.97 39.55
N ALA A 190 -18.24 4.85 39.57
CA ALA A 190 -17.83 5.57 40.79
C ALA A 190 -18.92 6.53 41.29
N THR A 191 -19.59 7.27 40.41
CA THR A 191 -20.70 8.15 40.77
C THR A 191 -21.87 7.36 41.33
N ALA A 192 -22.26 6.26 40.68
CA ALA A 192 -23.32 5.38 41.17
C ALA A 192 -22.97 4.77 42.53
N ALA A 193 -21.72 4.35 42.74
CA ALA A 193 -21.25 3.88 44.04
C ALA A 193 -21.32 4.95 45.14
N ALA A 194 -20.97 6.20 44.83
CA ALA A 194 -21.08 7.30 45.77
C ALA A 194 -22.55 7.59 46.15
N ARG A 195 -23.47 7.54 45.18
CA ARG A 195 -24.91 7.67 45.46
C ARG A 195 -25.43 6.52 46.32
N ALA A 196 -25.05 5.27 46.01
CA ALA A 196 -25.40 4.11 46.84
C ALA A 196 -24.91 4.26 48.29
N ALA A 197 -23.69 4.76 48.50
CA ALA A 197 -23.14 5.04 49.83
C ALA A 197 -23.91 6.16 50.56
N GLN A 198 -24.30 7.22 49.86
CA GLN A 198 -25.15 8.27 50.44
C GLN A 198 -26.52 7.74 50.86
N MET A 199 -27.15 6.91 50.03
CA MET A 199 -28.44 6.29 50.37
C MET A 199 -28.31 5.35 51.57
N ALA A 200 -27.21 4.59 51.67
CA ALA A 200 -26.92 3.78 52.84
C ALA A 200 -26.76 4.60 54.13
N SER A 201 -26.09 5.75 54.05
CA SER A 201 -25.98 6.68 55.18
C SER A 201 -27.33 7.23 55.62
N LYS A 202 -28.18 7.64 54.67
CA LYS A 202 -29.55 8.11 54.97
C LYS A 202 -30.42 7.00 55.56
N ALA A 203 -30.32 5.77 55.07
CA ALA A 203 -31.02 4.62 55.64
C ALA A 203 -30.61 4.38 57.11
N ASN A 204 -29.31 4.50 57.43
CA ASN A 204 -28.81 4.40 58.81
C ASN A 204 -29.31 5.52 59.72
N GLN A 205 -29.37 6.76 59.23
CA GLN A 205 -29.95 7.89 59.98
C GLN A 205 -31.41 7.59 60.34
N LYS A 206 -32.19 7.15 59.36
CA LYS A 206 -33.61 6.82 59.55
C LYS A 206 -33.84 5.60 60.44
N ALA A 207 -32.97 4.60 60.39
CA ALA A 207 -32.97 3.50 61.32
C ALA A 207 -32.72 3.95 62.77
N SER A 208 -31.82 4.92 62.96
CA SER A 208 -31.52 5.50 64.27
C SER A 208 -32.70 6.34 64.78
N GLU A 209 -33.34 7.14 63.93
CA GLU A 209 -34.58 7.86 64.25
C GLU A 209 -35.70 6.89 64.68
N ALA A 210 -35.91 5.81 63.91
CA ALA A 210 -36.90 4.79 64.26
C ALA A 210 -36.62 4.15 65.63
N TYR A 211 -35.36 3.90 65.96
CA TYR A 211 -34.95 3.39 67.26
C TYR A 211 -35.21 4.37 68.40
N GLN A 212 -34.92 5.66 68.21
CA GLN A 212 -35.20 6.70 69.21
C GLN A 212 -36.69 6.79 69.52
N HIS A 213 -37.53 6.80 68.48
CA HIS A 213 -38.98 6.79 68.66
C HIS A 213 -39.49 5.51 69.31
N ALA A 214 -38.89 4.35 69.00
CA ALA A 214 -39.23 3.09 69.67
C ALA A 214 -38.89 3.11 71.17
N ALA A 215 -37.75 3.70 71.54
CA ALA A 215 -37.37 3.88 72.94
C ALA A 215 -38.33 4.84 73.66
N ALA A 216 -38.67 5.97 73.05
CA ALA A 216 -39.63 6.92 73.60
C ALA A 216 -41.01 6.27 73.81
N ALA A 217 -41.52 5.53 72.82
CA ALA A 217 -42.76 4.78 72.93
C ALA A 217 -42.74 3.75 74.08
N ALA A 218 -41.58 3.11 74.33
CA ALA A 218 -41.42 2.20 75.45
C ALA A 218 -41.47 2.90 76.81
N VAL A 219 -40.85 4.09 76.93
CA VAL A 219 -40.91 4.92 78.14
C VAL A 219 -42.36 5.36 78.40
N ASP A 220 -43.05 5.83 77.37
CA ASP A 220 -44.45 6.23 77.45
C ASP A 220 -45.36 5.06 77.87
N ALA A 221 -45.07 3.84 77.39
CA ALA A 221 -45.77 2.64 77.85
C ALA A 221 -45.54 2.34 79.34
N THR A 222 -44.33 2.59 79.85
CA THR A 222 -44.04 2.48 81.28
C THR A 222 -44.79 3.54 82.08
N PHE A 223 -44.89 4.79 81.60
CA PHE A 223 -45.69 5.82 82.27
C PHE A 223 -47.18 5.46 82.31
N ALA A 224 -47.73 4.96 81.21
CA ALA A 224 -49.11 4.48 81.17
C ALA A 224 -49.36 3.34 82.16
N GLU A 225 -48.38 2.44 82.30
CA GLU A 225 -48.42 1.33 83.24
C GLU A 225 -48.35 1.78 84.71
N ASN A 226 -47.47 2.72 85.05
CA ASN A 226 -47.38 3.27 86.40
C ASN A 226 -48.69 3.98 86.80
N ALA A 227 -49.24 4.78 85.89
CA ALA A 227 -50.50 5.47 86.11
C ALA A 227 -51.68 4.49 86.27
N ARG A 228 -51.70 3.39 85.50
CA ARG A 228 -52.66 2.28 85.71
C ARG A 228 -52.55 1.69 87.10
N GLN A 229 -51.33 1.41 87.57
CA GLN A 229 -51.13 0.83 88.90
C GLN A 229 -51.59 1.76 90.02
N ALA A 230 -51.34 3.07 89.88
CA ALA A 230 -51.80 4.09 90.80
C ALA A 230 -53.33 4.21 90.83
N ALA A 231 -53.98 4.24 89.66
CA ALA A 231 -55.45 4.22 89.56
C ALA A 231 -56.07 2.96 90.19
N GLN A 232 -55.43 1.80 90.03
CA GLN A 232 -55.88 0.55 90.66
C GLN A 232 -55.62 0.51 92.17
N ALA A 233 -54.55 1.14 92.66
CA ALA A 233 -54.29 1.27 94.08
C ALA A 233 -55.36 2.14 94.75
N ALA A 234 -55.68 3.30 94.14
CA ALA A 234 -56.77 4.15 94.59
C ALA A 234 -58.09 3.38 94.69
N ARG A 235 -58.37 2.52 93.71
CA ARG A 235 -59.56 1.63 93.75
C ARG A 235 -59.55 0.61 94.87
N ARG A 236 -58.42 -0.03 95.16
CA ARG A 236 -58.36 -1.01 96.26
C ARG A 236 -58.60 -0.34 97.60
N ILE A 237 -57.97 0.80 97.84
CA ILE A 237 -58.13 1.57 99.07
C ILE A 237 -59.59 2.02 99.21
N ALA A 238 -60.21 2.49 98.12
CA ALA A 238 -61.62 2.93 98.15
C ALA A 238 -62.62 1.84 98.56
N ARG A 239 -62.27 0.55 98.48
CA ARG A 239 -63.14 -0.56 98.90
C ARG A 239 -63.01 -0.94 100.37
N GLU A 240 -61.94 -0.49 101.01
CA GLU A 240 -61.57 -0.86 102.38
C GLU A 240 -61.82 0.28 103.38
N THR A 241 -62.15 1.47 102.89
CA THR A 241 -62.42 2.68 103.68
C THR A 241 -63.93 2.84 103.92
N ASP A 242 -64.34 2.94 105.19
CA ASP A 242 -65.72 3.27 105.60
C ASP A 242 -65.95 4.79 105.80
N GLU A 243 -64.90 5.61 105.62
CA GLU A 243 -64.93 7.07 105.82
C GLU A 243 -65.21 7.81 104.49
N PHE A 244 -66.37 8.47 104.41
CA PHE A 244 -66.86 9.10 103.18
C PHE A 244 -65.92 10.16 102.60
N ALA A 245 -65.23 10.95 103.43
CA ALA A 245 -64.31 12.00 102.98
C ALA A 245 -63.04 11.47 102.29
N GLU A 246 -62.53 10.32 102.72
CA GLU A 246 -61.35 9.68 102.13
C GLU A 246 -61.68 9.02 100.78
N LEU A 247 -62.90 8.49 100.63
CA LEU A 247 -63.43 7.92 99.39
C LEU A 247 -63.44 8.92 98.21
N VAL A 248 -63.75 10.20 98.49
CA VAL A 248 -63.75 11.29 97.49
C VAL A 248 -62.34 11.56 96.94
N ASN A 249 -61.34 11.63 97.83
CA ASN A 249 -59.96 11.88 97.43
C ASN A 249 -59.38 10.74 96.56
N LEU A 250 -59.80 9.50 96.84
CA LEU A 250 -59.41 8.32 96.08
C LEU A 250 -60.06 8.31 94.68
N ALA A 251 -61.30 8.76 94.55
CA ALA A 251 -61.96 8.94 93.24
C ALA A 251 -61.22 9.95 92.36
N LEU A 252 -60.89 11.12 92.92
CA LEU A 252 -60.14 12.16 92.20
C LEU A 252 -58.75 11.68 91.79
N THR A 253 -58.06 10.94 92.65
CA THR A 253 -56.76 10.33 92.34
C THR A 253 -56.87 9.34 91.19
N ALA A 254 -57.87 8.46 91.20
CA ALA A 254 -58.05 7.47 90.13
C ALA A 254 -58.35 8.13 88.77
N VAL A 255 -59.12 9.22 88.74
CA VAL A 255 -59.42 9.99 87.51
C VAL A 255 -58.17 10.70 86.98
N ARG A 256 -57.38 11.34 87.86
CA ARG A 256 -56.11 11.99 87.48
C ARG A 256 -55.12 11.00 86.88
N GLU A 257 -54.94 9.86 87.53
CA GLU A 257 -54.03 8.82 87.06
C GLU A 257 -54.54 8.16 85.76
N ASN A 258 -55.86 8.04 85.56
CA ASN A 258 -56.40 7.66 84.25
C ASN A 258 -56.02 8.68 83.15
N SER A 259 -56.13 9.98 83.41
CA SER A 259 -55.71 11.02 82.46
C SER A 259 -54.22 10.92 82.11
N HIS A 260 -53.36 10.69 83.11
CA HIS A 260 -51.92 10.45 82.89
C HIS A 260 -51.68 9.21 82.02
N ALA A 261 -52.40 8.11 82.26
CA ALA A 261 -52.28 6.90 81.48
C ALA A 261 -52.70 7.08 80.01
N VAL A 262 -53.78 7.83 79.77
CA VAL A 262 -54.28 8.14 78.41
C VAL A 262 -53.32 9.06 77.66
N THR A 263 -52.75 10.06 78.34
CA THR A 263 -51.76 10.97 77.76
C THR A 263 -50.50 10.20 77.34
N ALA A 264 -49.98 9.35 78.23
CA ALA A 264 -48.83 8.49 77.94
C ALA A 264 -49.13 7.47 76.82
N ALA A 265 -50.32 6.88 76.78
CA ALA A 265 -50.72 5.99 75.69
C ALA A 265 -50.80 6.70 74.32
N THR A 266 -51.23 7.97 74.31
CA THR A 266 -51.27 8.80 73.11
C THR A 266 -49.86 9.13 72.63
N ALA A 267 -48.97 9.56 73.53
CA ALA A 267 -47.57 9.80 73.22
C ALA A 267 -46.85 8.53 72.69
N ALA A 268 -47.13 7.36 73.29
CA ALA A 268 -46.59 6.08 72.81
C ALA A 268 -47.05 5.77 71.37
N ALA A 269 -48.31 6.05 71.03
CA ALA A 269 -48.86 5.84 69.70
C ALA A 269 -48.28 6.82 68.66
N GLU A 270 -48.09 8.09 69.01
CA GLU A 270 -47.42 9.09 68.15
C GLU A 270 -45.96 8.70 67.88
N ASN A 271 -45.23 8.27 68.90
CA ASN A 271 -43.88 7.74 68.75
C ASN A 271 -43.84 6.46 67.90
N ALA A 272 -44.82 5.56 68.01
CA ALA A 272 -44.92 4.39 67.13
C ALA A 272 -45.16 4.75 65.66
N LEU A 273 -45.98 5.77 65.38
CA LEU A 273 -46.21 6.29 64.03
C LEU A 273 -44.94 6.93 63.45
N ALA A 274 -44.23 7.73 64.26
CA ALA A 274 -42.97 8.33 63.86
C ALA A 274 -41.89 7.27 63.57
N ALA A 275 -41.81 6.21 64.39
CA ALA A 275 -40.92 5.07 64.14
C ALA A 275 -41.26 4.32 62.84
N ALA A 276 -42.55 4.15 62.52
CA ALA A 276 -43.00 3.54 61.27
C ALA A 276 -42.69 4.42 60.04
N ALA A 277 -42.90 5.74 60.11
CA ALA A 277 -42.54 6.67 59.05
C ALA A 277 -41.03 6.68 58.77
N ALA A 278 -40.20 6.70 59.83
CA ALA A 278 -38.75 6.58 59.72
C ALA A 278 -38.33 5.23 59.10
N ASN A 279 -39.01 4.13 59.44
CA ASN A 279 -38.81 2.84 58.78
C ASN A 279 -39.10 2.86 57.27
N ASP A 280 -40.23 3.44 56.85
CA ASP A 280 -40.59 3.51 55.44
C ASP A 280 -39.57 4.32 54.63
N GLU A 281 -39.07 5.42 55.20
CA GLU A 281 -37.98 6.18 54.60
C GLU A 281 -36.67 5.38 54.53
N ALA A 282 -36.31 4.64 55.58
CA ALA A 282 -35.13 3.75 55.57
C ALA A 282 -35.22 2.68 54.47
N VAL A 283 -36.39 2.06 54.28
CA VAL A 283 -36.64 1.08 53.21
C VAL A 283 -36.54 1.73 51.82
N ARG A 284 -37.10 2.94 51.64
CA ARG A 284 -36.98 3.69 50.37
C ARG A 284 -35.52 3.99 50.03
N TYR A 285 -34.73 4.43 51.01
CA TYR A 285 -33.29 4.66 50.81
C TYR A 285 -32.53 3.36 50.52
N ALA A 286 -32.89 2.23 51.14
CA ALA A 286 -32.30 0.93 50.82
C ALA A 286 -32.57 0.49 49.38
N ASN A 287 -33.80 0.69 48.88
CA ASN A 287 -34.16 0.40 47.49
C ASN A 287 -33.44 1.33 46.50
N ALA A 288 -33.32 2.62 46.81
CA ALA A 288 -32.54 3.56 46.00
C ALA A 288 -31.05 3.18 45.94
N ALA A 289 -30.46 2.76 47.07
CA ALA A 289 -29.09 2.24 47.11
C ALA A 289 -28.92 1.00 46.23
N GLY A 290 -29.94 0.15 46.14
CA GLY A 290 -29.95 -1.04 45.28
C GLY A 290 -29.97 -0.72 43.79
N ALA A 291 -30.80 0.25 43.38
CA ALA A 291 -30.84 0.74 42.01
C ALA A 291 -29.49 1.36 41.60
N ASP A 292 -28.89 2.18 42.45
CA ASP A 292 -27.55 2.75 42.23
C ASP A 292 -26.46 1.67 42.17
N ALA A 293 -26.55 0.62 42.99
CA ALA A 293 -25.62 -0.52 42.92
C ALA A 293 -25.73 -1.29 41.60
N GLN A 294 -26.94 -1.52 41.09
CA GLN A 294 -27.16 -2.13 39.77
C GLN A 294 -26.61 -1.26 38.64
N GLU A 295 -26.78 0.07 38.71
CA GLU A 295 -26.19 1.00 37.75
C GLU A 295 -24.66 0.95 37.77
N ALA A 296 -24.05 0.88 38.96
CA ALA A 296 -22.60 0.74 39.12
C ALA A 296 -22.08 -0.57 38.50
N VAL A 297 -22.78 -1.68 38.70
CA VAL A 297 -22.46 -2.99 38.09
C VAL A 297 -22.58 -2.93 36.56
N ALA A 298 -23.65 -2.36 36.03
CA ALA A 298 -23.85 -2.20 34.58
C ALA A 298 -22.76 -1.31 33.97
N ALA A 299 -22.38 -0.24 34.65
CA ALA A 299 -21.27 0.63 34.24
C ALA A 299 -19.91 -0.11 34.28
N ALA A 300 -19.66 -0.93 35.30
CA ALA A 300 -18.45 -1.77 35.37
C ALA A 300 -18.40 -2.81 34.23
N ALA A 301 -19.53 -3.43 33.88
CA ALA A 301 -19.63 -4.34 32.74
C ALA A 301 -19.33 -3.63 31.41
N ARG A 302 -19.86 -2.42 31.20
CA ARG A 302 -19.51 -1.58 30.03
C ARG A 302 -18.03 -1.21 30.01
N ALA A 303 -17.43 -0.91 31.16
CA ALA A 303 -15.99 -0.61 31.24
C ALA A 303 -15.14 -1.83 30.84
N ARG A 304 -15.50 -3.04 31.29
CA ARG A 304 -14.84 -4.30 30.92
C ARG A 304 -14.98 -4.60 29.42
N ALA A 305 -16.18 -4.52 28.86
CA ALA A 305 -16.39 -4.76 27.42
C ALA A 305 -15.55 -3.80 26.55
N ASN A 306 -15.43 -2.54 26.97
CA ASN A 306 -14.54 -1.58 26.31
C ASN A 306 -13.06 -1.90 26.50
N ALA A 307 -12.63 -2.38 27.66
CA ALA A 307 -11.26 -2.82 27.87
C ALA A 307 -10.89 -4.02 26.98
N GLU A 308 -11.82 -4.97 26.81
CA GLU A 308 -11.64 -6.11 25.89
C GLU A 308 -11.60 -5.67 24.41
N ARG A 309 -12.44 -4.69 24.02
CA ARG A 309 -12.35 -4.05 22.68
C ARG A 309 -10.99 -3.42 22.45
N ALA A 310 -10.48 -2.65 23.41
CA ALA A 310 -9.16 -2.03 23.32
C ALA A 310 -8.04 -3.08 23.21
N ALA A 311 -8.13 -4.18 23.98
CA ALA A 311 -7.17 -5.28 23.91
C ALA A 311 -7.21 -6.02 22.56
N ARG A 312 -8.39 -6.25 21.98
CA ARG A 312 -8.52 -6.83 20.62
C ARG A 312 -7.91 -5.91 19.56
N ALA A 313 -8.18 -4.62 19.64
CA ALA A 313 -7.61 -3.63 18.72
C ALA A 313 -6.08 -3.53 18.85
N ALA A 314 -5.53 -3.60 20.06
CA ALA A 314 -4.08 -3.68 20.27
C ALA A 314 -3.44 -4.93 19.66
N ARG A 315 -4.09 -6.10 19.77
CA ARG A 315 -3.63 -7.33 19.09
C ARG A 315 -3.69 -7.21 17.56
N ALA A 316 -4.77 -6.63 17.02
CA ALA A 316 -4.87 -6.38 15.58
C ALA A 316 -3.73 -5.46 15.08
N ALA A 317 -3.43 -4.38 15.80
CA ALA A 317 -2.30 -3.51 15.50
C ALA A 317 -0.96 -4.27 15.47
N GLN A 318 -0.75 -5.23 16.39
CA GLN A 318 0.46 -6.07 16.40
C GLN A 318 0.54 -7.00 15.17
N THR A 319 -0.58 -7.60 14.75
CA THR A 319 -0.63 -8.41 13.52
C THR A 319 -0.29 -7.59 12.28
N TYR A 320 -0.82 -6.36 12.19
CA TYR A 320 -0.49 -5.46 11.08
C TYR A 320 0.97 -5.00 11.11
N LEU A 321 1.56 -4.77 12.29
CA LEU A 321 2.99 -4.52 12.41
C LEU A 321 3.81 -5.69 11.85
N GLN A 322 3.48 -6.94 12.18
CA GLN A 322 4.18 -8.11 11.62
C GLN A 322 4.04 -8.17 10.09
N THR A 323 2.85 -7.89 9.56
CA THR A 323 2.63 -7.80 8.10
C THR A 323 3.50 -6.72 7.46
N ALA A 324 3.66 -5.56 8.14
CA ALA A 324 4.54 -4.50 7.67
C ALA A 324 6.01 -4.90 7.69
N ILE A 325 6.45 -5.62 8.73
CA ILE A 325 7.82 -6.15 8.86
C ILE A 325 8.12 -7.14 7.73
N ASP A 326 7.25 -8.13 7.50
CA ASP A 326 7.43 -9.13 6.44
C ASP A 326 7.51 -8.47 5.04
N ALA A 327 6.65 -7.49 4.79
CA ALA A 327 6.69 -6.72 3.55
C ALA A 327 7.97 -5.88 3.43
N ALA A 328 8.45 -5.26 4.51
CA ALA A 328 9.70 -4.51 4.50
C ALA A 328 10.93 -5.40 4.25
N ILE A 329 10.96 -6.61 4.83
CA ILE A 329 12.01 -7.61 4.55
C ILE A 329 12.01 -7.99 3.06
N LYS A 330 10.84 -8.32 2.50
CA LYS A 330 10.73 -8.65 1.07
C LYS A 330 11.12 -7.47 0.17
N ALA A 331 10.76 -6.23 0.54
CA ALA A 331 11.18 -5.04 -0.20
C ALA A 331 12.71 -4.85 -0.18
N ARG A 332 13.35 -5.07 0.97
CA ARG A 332 14.81 -5.05 1.13
C ARG A 332 15.47 -6.13 0.27
N ASP A 333 14.99 -7.36 0.33
CA ASP A 333 15.58 -8.47 -0.41
C ASP A 333 15.45 -8.27 -1.93
N ALA A 334 14.31 -7.73 -2.39
CA ALA A 334 14.14 -7.31 -3.77
C ALA A 334 15.11 -6.16 -4.16
N ALA A 335 15.33 -5.18 -3.27
CA ALA A 335 16.31 -4.13 -3.52
C ALA A 335 17.75 -4.65 -3.61
N ILE A 336 18.13 -5.64 -2.77
CA ILE A 336 19.43 -6.31 -2.83
C ILE A 336 19.58 -7.05 -4.17
N LYS A 337 18.56 -7.79 -4.62
CA LYS A 337 18.55 -8.46 -5.92
C LYS A 337 18.64 -7.46 -7.08
N ALA A 338 17.92 -6.34 -7.01
CA ALA A 338 18.03 -5.28 -8.02
C ALA A 338 19.45 -4.72 -8.09
N ALA A 339 20.12 -4.51 -6.95
CA ALA A 339 21.52 -4.07 -6.91
C ALA A 339 22.49 -5.12 -7.46
N ALA A 340 22.27 -6.41 -7.18
CA ALA A 340 23.08 -7.50 -7.76
C ALA A 340 22.93 -7.56 -9.29
N ASN A 341 21.69 -7.43 -9.80
CA ASN A 341 21.42 -7.37 -11.24
C ASN A 341 22.04 -6.11 -11.88
N ALA A 342 22.04 -4.97 -11.20
CA ALA A 342 22.73 -3.78 -11.69
C ALA A 342 24.25 -3.96 -11.79
N ARG A 343 24.87 -4.67 -10.84
CA ARG A 343 26.30 -5.04 -10.92
C ARG A 343 26.57 -6.02 -12.06
N ALA A 344 25.71 -7.02 -12.25
CA ALA A 344 25.82 -7.96 -13.37
C ALA A 344 25.72 -7.24 -14.72
N ALA A 345 24.79 -6.28 -14.85
CA ALA A 345 24.69 -5.44 -16.04
C ALA A 345 25.95 -4.60 -16.28
N ALA A 346 26.57 -4.08 -15.22
CA ALA A 346 27.82 -3.33 -15.32
C ALA A 346 29.01 -4.21 -15.73
N VAL A 347 29.12 -5.44 -15.21
CA VAL A 347 30.15 -6.41 -15.61
C VAL A 347 30.00 -6.75 -17.09
N ALA A 348 28.79 -7.11 -17.52
CA ALA A 348 28.51 -7.41 -18.93
C ALA A 348 28.77 -6.19 -19.85
N ALA A 349 28.58 -4.97 -19.36
CA ALA A 349 28.95 -3.76 -20.10
C ALA A 349 30.47 -3.56 -20.24
N LEU A 350 31.25 -3.92 -19.21
CA LEU A 350 32.72 -3.90 -19.29
C LEU A 350 33.24 -4.95 -20.27
N GLU A 351 32.69 -6.17 -20.22
CA GLU A 351 33.03 -7.24 -21.18
C GLU A 351 32.66 -6.85 -22.62
N ALA A 352 31.50 -6.23 -22.83
CA ALA A 352 31.12 -5.71 -24.15
C ALA A 352 32.10 -4.65 -24.67
N ALA A 353 32.59 -3.77 -23.78
CA ALA A 353 33.58 -2.75 -24.13
C ALA A 353 34.97 -3.36 -24.42
N GLU A 354 35.38 -4.39 -23.68
CA GLU A 354 36.62 -5.14 -23.93
C GLU A 354 36.58 -5.82 -25.31
N HIS A 355 35.50 -6.54 -25.61
CA HIS A 355 35.29 -7.16 -26.92
C HIS A 355 35.23 -6.14 -28.06
N ALA A 356 34.66 -4.94 -27.83
CA ALA A 356 34.70 -3.86 -28.80
C ALA A 356 36.14 -3.34 -29.04
N GLY A 357 36.95 -3.25 -27.99
CA GLY A 357 38.36 -2.92 -28.09
C GLY A 357 39.17 -3.96 -28.87
N ASP A 358 38.90 -5.24 -28.65
CA ASP A 358 39.53 -6.33 -29.39
C ASP A 358 39.12 -6.35 -30.86
N ALA A 359 37.84 -6.09 -31.16
CA ALA A 359 37.37 -5.94 -32.54
C ALA A 359 38.06 -4.78 -33.26
N ALA A 360 38.24 -3.63 -32.58
CA ALA A 360 38.94 -2.48 -33.13
C ALA A 360 40.41 -2.77 -33.45
N LYS A 361 41.13 -3.44 -32.53
CA LYS A 361 42.54 -3.85 -32.76
C LYS A 361 42.67 -4.84 -33.92
N ALA A 362 41.75 -5.80 -33.99
CA ALA A 362 41.73 -6.77 -35.09
C ALA A 362 41.45 -6.09 -36.44
N ALA A 363 40.53 -5.13 -36.49
CA ALA A 363 40.27 -4.33 -37.69
C ALA A 363 41.45 -3.44 -38.12
N GLU A 364 42.19 -2.88 -37.15
CA GLU A 364 43.42 -2.13 -37.40
C GLU A 364 44.48 -3.03 -38.05
N ARG A 365 44.73 -4.21 -37.48
CA ARG A 365 45.68 -5.20 -38.04
C ARG A 365 45.25 -5.71 -39.41
N ALA A 366 43.96 -5.97 -39.62
CA ALA A 366 43.43 -6.35 -40.93
C ALA A 366 43.70 -5.27 -41.98
N THR A 367 43.60 -3.99 -41.60
CA THR A 367 43.92 -2.85 -42.47
C THR A 367 45.42 -2.75 -42.75
N GLU A 368 46.28 -3.00 -41.76
CA GLU A 368 47.73 -3.05 -41.93
C GLU A 368 48.14 -4.13 -42.95
N TYR A 369 47.64 -5.35 -42.79
CA TYR A 369 47.87 -6.45 -43.74
C TYR A 369 47.32 -6.15 -45.14
N ALA A 370 46.15 -5.52 -45.26
CA ALA A 370 45.62 -5.10 -46.55
C ALA A 370 46.50 -4.06 -47.27
N ASN A 371 47.13 -3.15 -46.52
CA ASN A 371 48.08 -2.18 -47.07
C ASN A 371 49.39 -2.84 -47.50
N LEU A 372 49.86 -3.86 -46.77
CA LEU A 372 51.01 -4.68 -47.18
C LEU A 372 50.71 -5.46 -48.46
N ALA A 373 49.53 -6.07 -48.57
CA ALA A 373 49.08 -6.74 -49.80
C ALA A 373 49.03 -5.76 -51.00
N THR A 374 48.54 -4.54 -50.77
CA THR A 374 48.53 -3.47 -51.79
C THR A 374 49.94 -3.09 -52.25
N THR A 375 50.88 -3.01 -51.31
CA THR A 375 52.29 -2.70 -51.61
C THR A 375 52.93 -3.82 -52.45
N ALA A 376 52.69 -5.08 -52.09
CA ALA A 376 53.17 -6.23 -52.85
C ALA A 376 52.56 -6.31 -54.26
N ALA A 377 51.26 -6.00 -54.41
CA ALA A 377 50.61 -5.90 -55.71
C ALA A 377 51.22 -4.80 -56.58
N GLN A 378 51.54 -3.63 -56.00
CA GLN A 378 52.21 -2.56 -56.72
C GLN A 378 53.60 -2.98 -57.20
N GLN A 379 54.37 -3.70 -56.37
CA GLN A 379 55.65 -4.26 -56.80
C GLN A 379 55.49 -5.19 -58.01
N ALA A 380 54.48 -6.06 -58.02
CA ALA A 380 54.22 -6.94 -59.17
C ALA A 380 53.85 -6.16 -60.45
N LEU A 381 53.08 -5.07 -60.33
CA LEU A 381 52.76 -4.17 -61.44
C LEU A 381 53.99 -3.43 -61.98
N ASP A 382 54.85 -2.96 -61.08
CA ASP A 382 56.10 -2.28 -61.44
C ASP A 382 57.04 -3.26 -62.18
N THR A 383 57.14 -4.51 -61.71
CA THR A 383 57.88 -5.59 -62.37
C THR A 383 57.31 -5.91 -63.76
N ALA A 384 55.99 -5.96 -63.92
CA ALA A 384 55.36 -6.15 -65.23
C ALA A 384 55.66 -5.00 -66.20
N THR A 385 55.68 -3.77 -65.69
CA THR A 385 56.04 -2.57 -66.46
C THR A 385 57.50 -2.60 -66.89
N GLN A 386 58.42 -3.00 -65.99
CA GLN A 386 59.83 -3.19 -66.32
C GLN A 386 60.04 -4.28 -67.38
N ALA A 387 59.31 -5.39 -67.28
CA ALA A 387 59.39 -6.47 -68.26
C ALA A 387 58.96 -6.01 -69.66
N ALA A 388 57.87 -5.24 -69.77
CA ALA A 388 57.43 -4.64 -71.02
C ALA A 388 58.51 -3.70 -71.60
N ALA A 389 59.16 -2.88 -70.76
CA ALA A 389 60.24 -2.01 -71.19
C ALA A 389 61.48 -2.78 -71.69
N VAL A 390 61.85 -3.90 -71.05
CA VAL A 390 62.95 -4.77 -71.52
C VAL A 390 62.62 -5.36 -72.90
N TYR A 391 61.39 -5.85 -73.07
CA TYR A 391 60.95 -6.37 -74.36
C TYR A 391 61.00 -5.30 -75.47
N ASP A 392 60.46 -4.11 -75.22
CA ASP A 392 60.46 -3.01 -76.19
C ASP A 392 61.89 -2.56 -76.53
N ALA A 393 62.75 -2.42 -75.53
CA ALA A 393 64.16 -2.06 -75.72
C ALA A 393 64.90 -3.12 -76.56
N ALA A 394 64.65 -4.41 -76.33
CA ALA A 394 65.22 -5.49 -77.11
C ALA A 394 64.77 -5.43 -78.58
N ARG A 395 63.51 -5.06 -78.86
CA ARG A 395 63.02 -4.88 -80.25
C ARG A 395 63.72 -3.72 -80.97
N VAL A 396 63.91 -2.59 -80.28
CA VAL A 396 64.64 -1.44 -80.83
C VAL A 396 66.09 -1.83 -81.14
N ALA A 397 66.76 -2.52 -80.21
CA ALA A 397 68.14 -2.98 -80.41
C ALA A 397 68.28 -4.00 -81.55
N ASP A 398 67.32 -4.92 -81.70
CA ASP A 398 67.29 -5.92 -82.78
C ASP A 398 67.10 -5.27 -84.16
N ALA A 399 66.19 -4.29 -84.25
CA ALA A 399 65.95 -3.52 -85.47
C ALA A 399 67.18 -2.70 -85.88
N GLU A 400 67.85 -2.04 -84.92
CA GLU A 400 69.05 -1.24 -85.20
C GLU A 400 70.22 -2.14 -85.63
N ARG A 401 70.41 -3.29 -84.97
CA ARG A 401 71.44 -4.26 -85.38
C ARG A 401 71.24 -4.73 -86.81
N LEU A 402 70.00 -5.03 -87.20
CA LEU A 402 69.67 -5.42 -88.57
C LEU A 402 69.90 -4.28 -89.57
N ALA A 403 69.58 -3.03 -89.20
CA ALA A 403 69.84 -1.87 -90.03
C ALA A 403 71.36 -1.67 -90.28
N VAL A 404 72.18 -1.80 -89.24
CA VAL A 404 73.65 -1.73 -89.36
C VAL A 404 74.17 -2.85 -90.27
N ALA A 405 73.76 -4.10 -90.02
CA ALA A 405 74.18 -5.24 -90.85
C ALA A 405 73.75 -5.07 -92.32
N ARG A 406 72.56 -4.48 -92.55
CA ARG A 406 72.10 -4.12 -93.89
C ARG A 406 73.03 -3.08 -94.53
N ASP A 407 73.33 -1.99 -93.83
CA ASP A 407 74.08 -0.86 -94.38
C ASP A 407 75.52 -1.25 -94.72
N GLU A 408 76.19 -2.02 -93.84
CA GLU A 408 77.50 -2.63 -94.12
C GLU A 408 77.44 -3.57 -95.34
N GLY A 409 76.38 -4.38 -95.43
CA GLY A 409 76.13 -5.25 -96.58
C GLY A 409 75.95 -4.46 -97.88
N LEU A 410 75.20 -3.35 -97.86
CA LEU A 410 74.98 -2.48 -99.01
C LEU A 410 76.28 -1.83 -99.48
N GLU A 411 77.11 -1.33 -98.57
CA GLU A 411 78.42 -0.75 -98.90
C GLU A 411 79.34 -1.79 -99.56
N THR A 412 79.39 -2.99 -98.99
CA THR A 412 80.15 -4.12 -99.53
C THR A 412 79.66 -4.49 -100.93
N ALA A 413 78.33 -4.58 -101.12
CA ALA A 413 77.72 -4.91 -102.39
C ALA A 413 78.01 -3.86 -103.49
N ARG A 414 77.93 -2.57 -103.17
CA ARG A 414 78.27 -1.48 -104.10
C ARG A 414 79.73 -1.53 -104.53
N THR A 415 80.63 -1.75 -103.58
CA THR A 415 82.07 -1.89 -103.85
C THR A 415 82.34 -3.07 -104.78
N ALA A 416 81.71 -4.21 -104.52
CA ALA A 416 81.79 -5.39 -105.37
C ALA A 416 81.21 -5.14 -106.78
N ASN A 417 80.12 -4.38 -106.89
CA ASN A 417 79.53 -4.03 -108.19
C ASN A 417 80.48 -3.16 -109.03
N VAL A 418 81.10 -2.13 -108.44
CA VAL A 418 82.08 -1.28 -109.12
C VAL A 418 83.30 -2.09 -109.60
N ALA A 419 83.77 -3.05 -108.80
CA ALA A 419 84.87 -3.95 -109.19
C ALA A 419 84.46 -4.86 -110.36
N TYR A 420 83.26 -5.43 -110.31
CA TYR A 420 82.70 -6.29 -111.35
C TYR A 420 82.53 -5.56 -112.69
N GLU A 421 82.01 -4.32 -112.67
CA GLU A 421 81.87 -3.49 -113.87
C GLU A 421 83.21 -3.08 -114.49
N ARG A 422 84.27 -2.96 -113.69
CA ARG A 422 85.63 -2.76 -114.23
C ARG A 422 86.15 -4.01 -114.93
N GLN A 423 85.87 -5.19 -114.39
CA GLN A 423 86.30 -6.46 -114.95
C GLN A 423 85.61 -6.78 -116.29
N GLN A 424 84.31 -6.47 -116.43
CA GLN A 424 83.59 -6.69 -117.70
C GLN A 424 84.10 -5.82 -118.86
N ARG A 425 84.54 -4.58 -118.58
CA ARG A 425 85.09 -3.67 -119.62
C ARG A 425 86.43 -4.10 -120.20
N ALA A 426 87.08 -5.11 -119.65
CA ALA A 426 88.40 -5.60 -120.08
C ALA A 426 88.34 -6.69 -121.17
N ALA A 427 87.16 -7.05 -121.70
CA ALA A 427 86.96 -8.29 -122.47
C ALA A 427 86.79 -8.18 -124.00
N ASP A 428 86.95 -7.01 -124.65
CA ASP A 428 86.74 -6.84 -126.11
C ASP A 428 88.01 -7.10 -126.96
N TRP A 429 88.55 -8.32 -126.92
CA TRP A 429 89.79 -8.67 -127.63
C TRP A 429 89.61 -9.13 -129.09
N ASP A 430 88.41 -9.53 -129.50
CA ASP A 430 88.09 -10.21 -130.76
C ASP A 430 87.51 -9.31 -131.87
N VAL A 431 87.47 -7.99 -131.63
CA VAL A 431 87.03 -6.98 -132.60
C VAL A 431 88.20 -6.43 -133.43
N ASP A 432 87.93 -6.08 -134.69
CA ASP A 432 88.83 -5.35 -135.59
C ASP A 432 89.38 -4.08 -134.92
N GLN A 433 90.71 -3.93 -134.86
CA GLN A 433 91.37 -2.79 -134.22
C GLN A 433 90.94 -1.44 -134.79
N ALA A 434 90.64 -1.38 -136.09
CA ALA A 434 90.16 -0.14 -136.70
C ALA A 434 88.78 0.28 -136.18
N ALA A 435 87.94 -0.68 -135.83
CA ALA A 435 86.63 -0.45 -135.24
C ALA A 435 86.70 -0.05 -133.75
N LYS A 436 87.85 -0.22 -133.10
CA LYS A 436 88.09 0.19 -131.70
C LYS A 436 88.46 1.66 -131.54
N ARG A 437 88.78 2.37 -132.63
CA ARG A 437 89.11 3.80 -132.59
C ARG A 437 87.85 4.63 -132.42
N ASP A 438 87.90 5.61 -131.54
CA ASP A 438 86.81 6.57 -131.39
C ASP A 438 86.65 7.46 -132.64
N ALA A 439 85.50 8.12 -132.75
CA ALA A 439 85.16 8.96 -133.89
C ALA A 439 86.17 10.11 -134.09
N GLU A 440 86.73 10.65 -133.00
CA GLU A 440 87.68 11.75 -133.08
C GLU A 440 89.05 11.29 -133.60
N THR A 441 89.54 10.14 -133.18
CA THR A 441 90.79 9.57 -133.70
C THR A 441 90.66 9.27 -135.20
N ASN A 442 89.52 8.71 -135.63
CA ASN A 442 89.25 8.50 -137.06
C ASN A 442 89.20 9.83 -137.84
N ARG A 443 88.58 10.87 -137.27
CA ARG A 443 88.55 12.21 -137.88
C ARG A 443 89.95 12.80 -138.02
N LEU A 444 90.79 12.68 -136.98
CA LEU A 444 92.16 13.16 -137.00
C LEU A 444 93.02 12.40 -138.01
N ILE A 445 92.87 11.07 -138.13
CA ILE A 445 93.53 10.28 -139.17
C ILE A 445 93.17 10.81 -140.56
N ALA A 446 91.89 11.08 -140.83
CA ALA A 446 91.44 11.62 -142.10
C ALA A 446 92.08 12.98 -142.41
N VAL A 447 92.25 13.86 -141.41
CA VAL A 447 92.96 15.14 -141.56
C VAL A 447 94.41 14.94 -142.00
N VAL A 448 95.10 13.92 -141.47
CA VAL A 448 96.50 13.63 -141.83
C VAL A 448 96.65 13.03 -143.23
N LEU A 449 95.65 12.24 -143.65
CA LEU A 449 95.62 11.57 -144.95
C LEU A 449 95.23 12.50 -146.10
N ASP A 450 94.54 13.61 -145.83
CA ASP A 450 94.16 14.59 -146.86
C ASP A 450 95.40 15.37 -147.37
N PRO A 451 95.77 15.24 -148.66
CA PRO A 451 96.92 15.93 -149.23
C PRO A 451 96.75 17.44 -149.34
N ALA A 452 95.52 17.97 -149.21
CA ALA A 452 95.24 19.41 -149.18
C ALA A 452 95.47 20.04 -147.78
N THR A 453 95.61 19.23 -146.72
CA THR A 453 95.86 19.73 -145.37
C THR A 453 97.24 20.36 -145.26
N GLU A 454 97.31 21.57 -144.68
CA GLU A 454 98.56 22.26 -144.40
C GLU A 454 99.48 21.37 -143.54
N ARG A 455 100.77 21.29 -143.91
CA ARG A 455 101.72 20.36 -143.31
C ARG A 455 101.78 20.47 -141.78
N ALA A 456 101.79 21.68 -141.23
CA ALA A 456 101.82 21.89 -139.77
C ALA A 456 100.56 21.31 -139.08
N ALA A 457 99.39 21.49 -139.68
CA ALA A 457 98.13 20.94 -139.18
C ALA A 457 98.09 19.41 -139.26
N ALA A 458 98.61 18.83 -140.35
CA ALA A 458 98.73 17.38 -140.50
C ALA A 458 99.68 16.78 -139.45
N VAL A 459 100.80 17.43 -139.14
CA VAL A 459 101.73 16.96 -138.08
C VAL A 459 101.05 17.02 -136.70
N ALA A 460 100.36 18.12 -136.39
CA ALA A 460 99.65 18.26 -135.11
C ALA A 460 98.54 17.21 -134.94
N ALA A 461 97.77 16.94 -136.01
CA ALA A 461 96.78 15.88 -136.03
C ALA A 461 97.44 14.50 -135.87
N ALA A 462 98.57 14.25 -136.54
CA ALA A 462 99.29 12.99 -136.46
C ALA A 462 99.83 12.70 -135.06
N ARG A 463 100.37 13.71 -134.35
CA ARG A 463 100.81 13.57 -132.95
C ARG A 463 99.64 13.28 -132.01
N LYS A 464 98.46 13.86 -132.23
CA LYS A 464 97.25 13.54 -131.46
C LYS A 464 96.76 12.12 -131.71
N VAL A 465 96.77 11.66 -132.97
CA VAL A 465 96.47 10.26 -133.30
C VAL A 465 97.44 9.33 -132.58
N ALA A 466 98.74 9.60 -132.64
CA ALA A 466 99.75 8.80 -131.94
C ALA A 466 99.56 8.85 -130.41
N LEU A 467 99.19 9.99 -129.83
CA LEU A 467 98.87 10.10 -128.40
C LEU A 467 97.66 9.25 -127.99
N ASN A 468 96.57 9.33 -128.75
CA ASN A 468 95.37 8.55 -128.49
C ASN A 468 95.66 7.04 -128.55
N LEU A 469 96.48 6.63 -129.52
CA LEU A 469 96.80 5.22 -129.74
C LEU A 469 97.89 4.67 -128.82
N ALA A 470 98.76 5.53 -128.26
CA ALA A 470 99.77 5.14 -127.28
C ALA A 470 99.18 4.66 -125.94
N GLY A 471 97.97 5.10 -125.61
CA GLY A 471 97.20 4.62 -124.45
C GLY A 471 96.38 3.35 -124.71
N GLY A 472 96.30 2.88 -125.95
CA GLY A 472 95.44 1.75 -126.36
C GLY A 472 95.93 0.38 -125.89
N GLN A 473 95.06 -0.64 -125.97
CA GLN A 473 95.36 -2.01 -125.51
C GLN A 473 96.05 -2.90 -126.56
N SER A 474 96.22 -2.42 -127.80
CA SER A 474 96.76 -3.18 -128.93
C SER A 474 98.28 -3.09 -128.92
N ALA A 475 98.98 -4.22 -128.83
CA ALA A 475 100.41 -4.27 -128.55
C ALA A 475 101.24 -3.60 -129.67
N TRP A 476 100.92 -3.88 -130.92
CA TRP A 476 101.66 -3.35 -132.07
C TRP A 476 101.30 -1.91 -132.36
N THR A 477 100.01 -1.57 -132.32
CA THR A 477 99.52 -0.20 -132.55
C THR A 477 100.05 0.77 -131.48
N LYS A 478 100.04 0.35 -130.22
CA LYS A 478 100.63 1.11 -129.10
C LYS A 478 102.12 1.33 -129.29
N GLN A 479 102.87 0.27 -129.60
CA GLN A 479 104.32 0.36 -129.78
C GLN A 479 104.68 1.30 -130.93
N ALA A 480 103.98 1.19 -132.07
CA ALA A 480 104.17 2.06 -133.22
C ALA A 480 103.81 3.53 -132.91
N ALA A 481 102.73 3.77 -132.17
CA ALA A 481 102.30 5.10 -131.77
C ALA A 481 103.28 5.77 -130.78
N LEU A 482 103.78 5.03 -129.79
CA LEU A 482 104.80 5.51 -128.86
C LEU A 482 106.11 5.86 -129.57
N GLY A 483 106.53 5.05 -130.53
CA GLY A 483 107.70 5.35 -131.37
C GLY A 483 107.53 6.62 -132.20
N ALA A 484 106.33 6.84 -132.75
CA ALA A 484 106.01 8.00 -133.57
C ALA A 484 105.93 9.31 -132.75
N LEU A 485 105.43 9.28 -131.51
CA LEU A 485 105.29 10.45 -130.63
C LEU A 485 106.63 11.14 -130.34
N GLY A 486 107.70 10.37 -130.14
CA GLY A 486 109.04 10.89 -129.89
C GLY A 486 109.83 11.25 -131.16
N GLY A 487 109.28 10.99 -132.35
CA GLY A 487 109.97 11.15 -133.63
C GLY A 487 109.91 12.56 -134.23
N ALA A 488 110.70 12.75 -135.28
CA ALA A 488 110.62 13.93 -136.15
C ALA A 488 109.27 14.02 -136.87
N ASP A 489 108.90 15.20 -137.35
CA ASP A 489 107.59 15.46 -137.94
C ASP A 489 107.25 14.58 -139.15
N ASP A 490 108.25 14.20 -139.95
CA ASP A 490 108.05 13.26 -141.06
C ASP A 490 107.71 11.84 -140.58
N LEU A 491 108.26 11.39 -139.44
CA LEU A 491 108.03 10.06 -138.89
C LEU A 491 106.63 9.92 -138.29
N VAL A 492 106.12 10.95 -137.62
CA VAL A 492 104.75 10.91 -137.08
C VAL A 492 103.70 10.98 -138.20
N LEU A 493 103.98 11.74 -139.27
CA LEU A 493 103.15 11.73 -140.48
C LEU A 493 103.19 10.37 -141.18
N GLU A 494 104.36 9.75 -141.31
CA GLU A 494 104.53 8.41 -141.89
C GLU A 494 103.78 7.34 -141.07
N PHE A 495 103.86 7.42 -139.74
CA PHE A 495 103.12 6.54 -138.85
C PHE A 495 101.63 6.57 -139.17
N VAL A 496 100.99 7.74 -139.23
CA VAL A 496 99.55 7.80 -139.52
C VAL A 496 99.23 7.45 -140.98
N ARG A 497 100.09 7.83 -141.94
CA ARG A 497 99.84 7.59 -143.37
C ARG A 497 100.00 6.13 -143.78
N ALA A 498 100.88 5.38 -143.13
CA ALA A 498 101.21 4.02 -143.53
C ALA A 498 101.50 3.07 -142.35
N GLY A 499 102.20 3.55 -141.31
CA GLY A 499 102.61 2.70 -140.18
C GLY A 499 101.46 2.15 -139.35
N LEU A 500 100.39 2.93 -139.18
CA LEU A 500 99.23 2.61 -138.35
C LEU A 500 98.46 1.41 -138.92
N ALA A 501 98.19 1.42 -140.23
CA ALA A 501 97.50 0.31 -140.89
C ALA A 501 98.27 -1.02 -140.78
N ARG A 502 99.61 -0.97 -140.78
CA ARG A 502 100.46 -2.16 -140.61
C ARG A 502 100.43 -2.69 -139.17
N ALA A 503 100.48 -1.79 -138.19
CA ALA A 503 100.41 -2.16 -136.79
C ALA A 503 99.04 -2.78 -136.44
N GLU A 504 97.96 -2.20 -136.96
CA GLU A 504 96.60 -2.72 -136.82
C GLU A 504 96.43 -4.09 -137.47
N ALA A 505 97.03 -4.31 -138.63
CA ALA A 505 97.02 -5.60 -139.29
C ALA A 505 97.67 -6.70 -138.44
N GLN A 506 98.78 -6.40 -137.76
CA GLN A 506 99.43 -7.37 -136.87
C GLN A 506 98.62 -7.66 -135.61
N ASP A 507 98.04 -6.64 -134.99
CA ASP A 507 97.13 -6.80 -133.86
C ASP A 507 95.87 -7.59 -134.26
N ASN A 508 95.30 -7.33 -135.44
CA ASN A 508 94.16 -8.07 -136.00
C ASN A 508 94.51 -9.55 -136.25
N ARG A 509 95.68 -9.84 -136.81
CA ARG A 509 96.11 -11.23 -137.02
C ARG A 509 96.25 -11.98 -135.70
N ILE A 510 96.80 -11.36 -134.65
CA ILE A 510 96.86 -11.99 -133.32
C ILE A 510 95.46 -12.27 -132.77
N ALA A 511 94.50 -11.35 -132.96
CA ALA A 511 93.12 -11.57 -132.56
C ALA A 511 92.50 -12.77 -133.30
N VAL A 512 92.70 -12.90 -134.62
CA VAL A 512 92.20 -14.06 -135.37
C VAL A 512 92.94 -15.35 -134.99
N THR A 513 94.24 -15.30 -134.68
CA THR A 513 95.00 -16.46 -134.19
C THR A 513 94.45 -16.98 -132.86
N LYS A 514 93.97 -16.10 -131.99
CA LYS A 514 93.28 -16.53 -130.77
C LYS A 514 91.91 -17.15 -131.08
N LEU A 515 91.18 -16.63 -132.08
CA LEU A 515 89.93 -17.24 -132.56
C LEU A 515 90.14 -18.60 -133.25
N SER A 516 91.32 -18.86 -133.82
CA SER A 516 91.67 -20.16 -134.42
C SER A 516 92.06 -21.25 -133.41
N VAL A 517 91.79 -21.04 -132.11
CA VAL A 517 91.95 -22.04 -131.05
C VAL A 517 90.61 -22.29 -130.32
N ALA A 518 89.49 -21.92 -130.95
CA ALA A 518 88.15 -22.06 -130.37
C ALA A 518 87.59 -23.48 -130.53
N ASP A 519 86.79 -23.96 -129.56
CA ASP A 519 86.10 -25.29 -129.57
C ASP A 519 85.12 -25.49 -130.74
N ASN A 520 84.95 -24.50 -131.62
CA ASN A 520 84.10 -24.57 -132.79
C ASN A 520 84.94 -24.81 -134.04
N ALA A 521 85.03 -26.08 -134.46
CA ALA A 521 85.83 -26.51 -135.60
C ALA A 521 85.54 -25.74 -136.91
N ALA A 522 84.30 -25.29 -137.12
CA ALA A 522 83.92 -24.51 -138.31
C ALA A 522 84.41 -23.06 -138.24
N LEU A 523 84.38 -22.46 -137.04
CA LEU A 523 84.95 -21.13 -136.79
C LEU A 523 86.47 -21.16 -136.84
N GLU A 524 87.10 -22.19 -136.26
CA GLU A 524 88.54 -22.43 -136.32
C GLU A 524 89.02 -22.49 -137.78
N THR A 525 88.35 -23.31 -138.60
CA THR A 525 88.65 -23.43 -140.03
C THR A 525 88.49 -22.07 -140.75
N ALA A 526 87.43 -21.33 -140.46
CA ALA A 526 87.21 -20.01 -141.07
C ALA A 526 88.25 -18.97 -140.61
N ALA A 527 88.69 -19.02 -139.36
CA ALA A 527 89.73 -18.16 -138.80
C ALA A 527 91.10 -18.47 -139.43
N MET A 528 91.46 -19.75 -139.58
CA MET A 528 92.68 -20.15 -140.27
C MET A 528 92.68 -19.71 -141.74
N ASN A 529 91.55 -19.86 -142.44
CA ASN A 529 91.39 -19.36 -143.80
C ASN A 529 91.52 -17.84 -143.89
N ALA A 530 90.96 -17.10 -142.93
CA ALA A 530 91.10 -15.65 -142.87
C ALA A 530 92.56 -15.21 -142.62
N LEU A 531 93.29 -15.91 -141.74
CA LEU A 531 94.71 -15.67 -141.49
C LEU A 531 95.59 -15.91 -142.73
N ALA A 532 95.23 -16.86 -143.60
CA ALA A 532 95.93 -17.08 -144.87
C ALA A 532 95.64 -15.98 -145.92
N GLY A 533 94.64 -15.13 -145.69
CA GLY A 533 94.23 -14.05 -146.59
C GLY A 533 94.96 -12.72 -146.39
N SER A 534 94.45 -11.68 -147.06
CA SER A 534 94.94 -10.31 -146.92
C SER A 534 94.59 -9.70 -145.55
N ASP A 535 95.24 -8.61 -145.16
CA ASP A 535 94.93 -7.93 -143.89
C ASP A 535 93.46 -7.43 -143.84
N GLN A 536 92.90 -7.10 -145.00
CA GLN A 536 91.48 -6.76 -145.12
C GLN A 536 90.56 -7.99 -144.96
N THR A 537 91.01 -9.19 -145.36
CA THR A 537 90.32 -10.46 -145.11
C THR A 537 90.29 -10.78 -143.61
N VAL A 538 91.41 -10.60 -142.91
CA VAL A 538 91.53 -10.77 -141.46
C VAL A 538 90.63 -9.79 -140.72
N ALA A 539 90.66 -8.50 -141.08
CA ALA A 539 89.80 -7.47 -140.48
C ALA A 539 88.30 -7.74 -140.75
N THR A 540 87.95 -8.16 -141.96
CA THR A 540 86.56 -8.53 -142.30
C THR A 540 86.12 -9.77 -141.53
N PHE A 541 87.01 -10.74 -141.33
CA PHE A 541 86.72 -11.91 -140.51
C PHE A 541 86.57 -11.54 -139.03
N LEU A 542 87.37 -10.65 -138.45
CA LEU A 542 87.13 -10.18 -137.07
C LEU A 542 85.77 -9.47 -136.93
N ARG A 543 85.35 -8.74 -137.96
CA ARG A 543 84.07 -8.02 -137.94
C ARG A 543 82.85 -8.93 -138.13
N THR A 544 83.01 -10.02 -138.88
CA THR A 544 81.88 -10.90 -139.26
C THR A 544 81.89 -12.25 -138.57
N GLN A 545 83.09 -12.76 -138.29
CA GLN A 545 83.43 -14.09 -137.79
C GLN A 545 82.62 -15.21 -138.49
N SER A 546 82.25 -15.00 -139.75
CA SER A 546 81.27 -15.83 -140.46
C SER A 546 81.86 -17.19 -140.87
N TYR A 547 81.12 -18.27 -140.65
CA TYR A 547 81.45 -19.63 -141.09
C TYR A 547 80.20 -20.38 -141.60
N PRO A 548 80.35 -21.39 -142.48
CA PRO A 548 79.21 -22.15 -143.01
C PRO A 548 78.37 -22.80 -141.90
N GLY A 549 77.05 -22.59 -141.92
CA GLY A 549 76.11 -23.17 -140.95
C GLY A 549 75.93 -22.39 -139.64
N ARG A 550 76.62 -21.26 -139.45
CA ARG A 550 76.54 -20.43 -138.23
C ARG A 550 75.12 -19.98 -137.87
N TYR A 551 74.37 -19.47 -138.84
CA TYR A 551 73.00 -18.96 -138.60
C TYR A 551 72.09 -20.01 -137.95
N THR A 552 72.15 -21.26 -138.40
CA THR A 552 71.35 -22.36 -137.83
C THR A 552 71.78 -22.69 -136.39
N ALA A 553 73.10 -22.64 -136.10
CA ALA A 553 73.62 -22.88 -134.77
C ALA A 553 73.24 -21.76 -133.78
N ASP A 554 73.38 -20.50 -134.19
CA ASP A 554 73.01 -19.34 -133.37
C ASP A 554 71.50 -19.36 -133.09
N ARG A 555 70.66 -19.59 -134.12
CA ARG A 555 69.18 -19.68 -133.95
C ARG A 555 68.77 -20.82 -133.03
N LEU A 556 69.42 -21.98 -133.09
CA LEU A 556 69.16 -23.10 -132.18
C LEU A 556 69.53 -22.73 -130.74
N LYS A 557 70.69 -22.10 -130.52
CA LYS A 557 71.15 -21.69 -129.20
C LYS A 557 70.20 -20.67 -128.56
N VAL A 558 69.73 -19.67 -129.32
CA VAL A 558 68.73 -18.71 -128.83
C VAL A 558 67.41 -19.39 -128.47
N ASN A 559 66.92 -20.35 -129.27
CA ASN A 559 65.72 -21.12 -128.93
C ASN A 559 65.88 -21.95 -127.64
N GLN A 560 67.07 -22.54 -127.42
CA GLN A 560 67.36 -23.26 -126.17
C GLN A 560 67.34 -22.32 -124.96
N ILE A 561 67.91 -21.12 -125.09
CA ILE A 561 67.88 -20.08 -124.05
C ILE A 561 66.45 -19.62 -123.77
N LEU A 562 65.63 -19.40 -124.80
CA LEU A 562 64.21 -19.05 -124.67
C LEU A 562 63.43 -20.12 -123.88
N ALA A 563 63.60 -21.40 -124.23
CA ALA A 563 62.93 -22.50 -123.55
C ALA A 563 63.33 -22.60 -122.06
N ALA A 564 64.63 -22.47 -121.77
CA ALA A 564 65.14 -22.44 -120.41
C ALA A 564 64.61 -21.23 -119.62
N ALA A 565 64.57 -20.04 -120.24
CA ALA A 565 64.07 -18.81 -119.62
C ALA A 565 62.58 -18.91 -119.26
N LYS A 566 61.74 -19.43 -120.16
CA LYS A 566 60.31 -19.67 -119.87
C LYS A 566 60.10 -20.66 -118.72
N THR A 567 60.90 -21.72 -118.66
CA THR A 567 60.84 -22.72 -117.58
C THR A 567 61.26 -22.12 -116.24
N ALA A 568 62.26 -21.25 -116.23
CA ALA A 568 62.74 -20.56 -115.03
C ALA A 568 61.89 -19.33 -114.64
N GLY A 569 60.86 -18.97 -115.42
CA GLY A 569 60.04 -17.78 -115.20
C GLY A 569 60.79 -16.46 -115.44
N ASP A 570 61.88 -16.45 -116.21
CA ASP A 570 62.64 -15.24 -116.53
C ASP A 570 62.01 -14.53 -117.75
N VAL A 571 61.02 -13.69 -117.45
CA VAL A 571 60.23 -12.98 -118.47
C VAL A 571 61.10 -12.09 -119.36
N VAL A 572 62.12 -11.45 -118.79
CA VAL A 572 62.95 -10.49 -119.52
C VAL A 572 63.90 -11.21 -120.47
N LEU A 573 64.53 -12.30 -120.01
CA LEU A 573 65.38 -13.14 -120.87
C LEU A 573 64.56 -13.80 -122.00
N ALA A 574 63.37 -14.30 -121.69
CA ALA A 574 62.48 -14.89 -122.69
C ALA A 574 62.08 -13.87 -123.76
N GLN A 575 61.63 -12.67 -123.36
CA GLN A 575 61.24 -11.62 -124.28
C GLN A 575 62.39 -11.18 -125.19
N ARG A 576 63.61 -11.04 -124.64
CA ARG A 576 64.79 -10.66 -125.43
C ARG A 576 65.23 -11.76 -126.40
N ALA A 577 65.12 -13.02 -126.00
CA ALA A 577 65.38 -14.15 -126.91
C ALA A 577 64.36 -14.23 -128.05
N GLU A 578 63.08 -13.96 -127.77
CA GLU A 578 62.01 -13.87 -128.78
C GLU A 578 62.29 -12.74 -129.78
N GLN A 579 62.62 -11.54 -129.31
CA GLN A 579 63.00 -10.41 -130.16
C GLN A 579 64.14 -10.76 -131.13
N ALA A 580 65.16 -11.47 -130.63
CA ALA A 580 66.29 -11.90 -131.47
C ALA A 580 65.89 -12.93 -132.53
N LEU A 581 64.98 -13.86 -132.19
CA LEU A 581 64.44 -14.87 -133.11
C LEU A 581 63.48 -14.30 -134.15
N GLU A 582 62.68 -13.30 -133.77
CA GLU A 582 61.72 -12.59 -134.63
C GLU A 582 62.42 -11.67 -135.63
N ALA A 583 63.47 -10.97 -135.22
CA ALA A 583 64.29 -10.15 -136.12
C ALA A 583 64.93 -11.00 -137.25
N ASP A 584 65.12 -12.29 -136.98
CA ASP A 584 65.56 -13.33 -137.93
C ASP A 584 66.78 -12.98 -138.78
N THR A 585 67.71 -12.21 -138.20
CA THR A 585 68.97 -11.85 -138.87
C THR A 585 70.16 -12.48 -138.17
N PRO A 586 71.23 -12.85 -138.89
CA PRO A 586 72.46 -13.32 -138.28
C PRO A 586 73.06 -12.33 -137.28
N GLN A 587 72.87 -11.02 -137.45
CA GLN A 587 73.35 -10.00 -136.50
C GLN A 587 72.52 -10.00 -135.22
N ALA A 588 71.18 -9.99 -135.30
CA ALA A 588 70.32 -9.94 -134.12
C ALA A 588 70.48 -11.16 -133.19
N LEU A 589 70.66 -12.36 -133.77
CA LEU A 589 70.94 -13.58 -133.00
C LEU A 589 72.29 -13.49 -132.27
N ARG A 590 73.31 -12.90 -132.90
CA ARG A 590 74.64 -12.72 -132.32
C ARG A 590 74.66 -11.65 -131.25
N ASP A 591 74.10 -10.47 -131.52
CA ASP A 591 73.98 -9.39 -130.53
C ASP A 591 73.31 -9.91 -129.25
N PHE A 592 72.29 -10.77 -129.40
CA PHE A 592 71.67 -11.45 -128.28
C PHE A 592 72.58 -12.49 -127.61
N LEU A 593 73.23 -13.40 -128.34
CA LEU A 593 74.11 -14.41 -127.73
C LEU A 593 75.36 -13.83 -127.08
N ASP A 594 75.93 -12.76 -127.63
CA ASP A 594 77.18 -12.19 -127.15
C ASP A 594 76.97 -11.32 -125.92
N THR A 595 75.91 -10.50 -125.92
CA THR A 595 75.65 -9.53 -124.83
C THR A 595 74.20 -9.53 -124.35
N GLY A 596 73.23 -9.56 -125.26
CA GLY A 596 71.82 -9.35 -124.95
C GLY A 596 71.22 -10.37 -123.96
N GLN A 597 71.60 -11.65 -124.04
CA GLN A 597 71.13 -12.70 -123.13
C GLN A 597 71.63 -12.47 -121.71
N TYR A 598 72.86 -11.99 -121.55
CA TYR A 598 73.47 -11.77 -120.24
C TYR A 598 72.86 -10.51 -119.60
N THR A 599 72.65 -9.44 -120.37
CA THR A 599 71.96 -8.24 -119.89
C THR A 599 70.50 -8.56 -119.49
N ALA A 600 69.78 -9.34 -120.30
CA ALA A 600 68.39 -9.68 -120.04
C ALA A 600 68.21 -10.55 -118.80
N ALA A 601 69.09 -11.55 -118.60
CA ALA A 601 69.08 -12.41 -117.42
C ALA A 601 69.29 -11.61 -116.13
N VAL A 602 70.22 -10.65 -116.13
CA VAL A 602 70.48 -9.80 -114.95
C VAL A 602 69.28 -8.90 -114.63
N ILE A 603 68.62 -8.34 -115.64
CA ILE A 603 67.39 -7.56 -115.42
C ILE A 603 66.27 -8.46 -114.86
N GLY A 604 66.09 -9.66 -115.39
CA GLY A 604 65.12 -10.64 -114.89
C GLY A 604 65.38 -11.08 -113.45
N GLU A 605 66.65 -11.29 -113.07
CA GLU A 605 67.07 -11.54 -111.69
C GLU A 605 66.75 -10.35 -110.77
N ARG A 606 67.06 -9.11 -111.17
CA ARG A 606 66.74 -7.88 -110.41
C ARG A 606 65.23 -7.72 -110.19
N VAL A 607 64.41 -8.02 -111.19
CA VAL A 607 62.93 -7.98 -111.05
C VAL A 607 62.46 -8.98 -110.00
N ARG A 608 62.95 -10.22 -110.04
CA ARG A 608 62.60 -11.27 -109.05
C ARG A 608 63.02 -10.88 -107.64
N VAL A 609 64.20 -10.30 -107.46
CA VAL A 609 64.65 -9.81 -106.14
C VAL A 609 63.79 -8.64 -105.65
N ASN A 610 63.42 -7.69 -106.53
CA ASN A 610 62.50 -6.60 -106.17
C ASN A 610 61.10 -7.11 -105.78
N GLN A 611 60.59 -8.16 -106.45
CA GLN A 611 59.32 -8.78 -106.07
C GLN A 611 59.36 -9.40 -104.68
N ILE A 612 60.48 -10.07 -104.34
CA ILE A 612 60.70 -10.60 -102.98
C ILE A 612 60.76 -9.44 -101.97
N LEU A 613 61.54 -8.39 -102.26
CA LEU A 613 61.64 -7.20 -101.40
C LEU A 613 60.27 -6.54 -101.14
N ALA A 614 59.44 -6.43 -102.17
CA ALA A 614 58.11 -5.83 -102.10
C ALA A 614 57.05 -6.75 -101.48
N SER A 615 57.34 -8.04 -101.31
CA SER A 615 56.36 -9.00 -100.78
C SER A 615 56.04 -8.70 -99.31
N PRO A 616 54.75 -8.67 -98.93
CA PRO A 616 54.36 -8.56 -97.52
C PRO A 616 54.79 -9.78 -96.70
N ASP A 617 54.94 -10.95 -97.34
CA ASP A 617 55.36 -12.20 -96.68
C ASP A 617 56.87 -12.27 -96.40
N SER A 618 57.64 -11.31 -96.93
CA SER A 618 59.08 -11.23 -96.65
C SER A 618 59.35 -10.49 -95.35
N GLY A 619 60.03 -11.19 -94.43
CA GLY A 619 60.43 -10.64 -93.15
C GLY A 619 61.60 -9.64 -93.26
N PRO A 620 61.94 -8.97 -92.16
CA PRO A 620 62.97 -7.94 -92.13
C PRO A 620 64.34 -8.41 -92.66
N GLU A 621 64.79 -9.60 -92.29
CA GLU A 621 66.08 -10.16 -92.72
C GLU A 621 66.08 -10.44 -94.23
N VAL A 622 64.99 -11.03 -94.76
CA VAL A 622 64.84 -11.28 -96.21
C VAL A 622 64.85 -9.97 -97.00
N LYS A 623 64.17 -8.94 -96.49
CA LYS A 623 64.13 -7.62 -97.13
C LYS A 623 65.50 -6.93 -97.12
N ALA A 624 66.23 -6.99 -96.00
CA ALA A 624 67.59 -6.47 -95.91
C ALA A 624 68.52 -7.19 -96.90
N ALA A 625 68.49 -8.53 -96.93
CA ALA A 625 69.30 -9.32 -97.85
C ALA A 625 68.94 -9.07 -99.34
N ALA A 626 67.65 -8.87 -99.65
CA ALA A 626 67.22 -8.52 -101.01
C ALA A 626 67.74 -7.13 -101.44
N GLN A 627 67.71 -6.14 -100.55
CA GLN A 627 68.28 -4.81 -100.81
C GLN A 627 69.78 -4.89 -101.06
N ILE A 628 70.53 -5.62 -100.23
CA ILE A 628 71.97 -5.86 -100.43
C ILE A 628 72.22 -6.47 -101.81
N ALA A 629 71.46 -7.49 -102.19
CA ALA A 629 71.61 -8.17 -103.47
C ALA A 629 71.33 -7.24 -104.67
N LEU A 630 70.35 -6.33 -104.56
CA LEU A 630 70.02 -5.35 -105.60
C LEU A 630 71.12 -4.32 -105.83
N GLU A 631 71.84 -3.92 -104.80
CA GLU A 631 72.98 -3.00 -104.94
C GLU A 631 74.26 -3.71 -105.44
N GLY A 632 74.27 -5.05 -105.40
CA GLY A 632 75.40 -5.89 -105.78
C GLY A 632 75.49 -6.25 -107.27
N PRO A 633 76.60 -6.91 -107.66
CA PRO A 633 76.78 -7.41 -109.01
C PRO A 633 75.89 -8.62 -109.33
N ALA A 634 75.75 -8.95 -110.61
CA ALA A 634 74.90 -10.05 -111.10
C ALA A 634 75.08 -11.40 -110.37
N PRO A 635 76.30 -11.87 -110.06
CA PRO A 635 76.46 -13.09 -109.26
C PRO A 635 75.81 -13.02 -107.86
N GLY A 636 75.80 -11.84 -107.22
CA GLY A 636 75.18 -11.63 -105.91
C GLY A 636 73.66 -11.76 -105.95
N LEU A 637 73.01 -11.30 -107.03
CA LEU A 637 71.57 -11.52 -107.24
C LEU A 637 71.22 -13.01 -107.33
N ARG A 638 72.02 -13.78 -108.09
CA ARG A 638 71.84 -15.23 -108.18
C ARG A 638 72.06 -15.93 -106.86
N GLN A 639 73.11 -15.56 -106.14
CA GLN A 639 73.40 -16.12 -104.82
C GLN A 639 72.27 -15.85 -103.83
N PHE A 640 71.69 -14.65 -103.86
CA PHE A 640 70.50 -14.35 -103.05
C PHE A 640 69.30 -15.21 -103.46
N LEU A 641 69.00 -15.30 -104.75
CA LEU A 641 67.85 -16.09 -105.24
C LEU A 641 67.99 -17.59 -104.99
N SER A 642 69.21 -18.14 -105.01
CA SER A 642 69.45 -19.56 -104.81
C SER A 642 69.51 -19.94 -103.33
N THR A 643 70.28 -19.21 -102.53
CA THR A 643 70.56 -19.58 -101.13
C THR A 643 70.25 -18.44 -100.15
N GLY A 644 70.68 -17.20 -100.44
CA GLY A 644 70.62 -16.08 -99.49
C GLY A 644 69.22 -15.77 -98.95
N ARG A 645 68.17 -15.86 -99.80
CA ARG A 645 66.78 -15.63 -99.38
C ARG A 645 66.28 -16.64 -98.35
N PHE A 646 66.74 -17.89 -98.44
CA PHE A 646 66.29 -18.95 -97.54
C PHE A 646 67.01 -18.87 -96.20
N THR A 647 68.31 -18.53 -96.22
CA THR A 647 69.07 -18.25 -94.99
C THR A 647 68.50 -17.04 -94.24
N ALA A 648 68.11 -15.98 -94.95
CA ALA A 648 67.47 -14.83 -94.34
C ALA A 648 66.06 -15.17 -93.79
N ALA A 649 65.27 -15.96 -94.53
CA ALA A 649 63.95 -16.41 -94.07
C ALA A 649 64.03 -17.32 -92.84
N GLU A 650 65.07 -18.14 -92.73
CA GLU A 650 65.32 -18.96 -91.56
C GLU A 650 65.62 -18.09 -90.31
N ARG A 651 66.38 -17.01 -90.47
CA ARG A 651 66.63 -16.03 -89.38
C ARG A 651 65.37 -15.28 -88.98
N ASP A 652 64.53 -14.90 -89.94
CA ASP A 652 63.21 -14.34 -89.66
C ASP A 652 62.35 -15.33 -88.85
N HIS A 653 62.38 -16.62 -89.18
CA HIS A 653 61.68 -17.66 -88.44
C HIS A 653 62.22 -17.84 -87.01
N GLU A 654 63.54 -17.92 -86.83
CA GLU A 654 64.17 -18.01 -85.49
C GLU A 654 63.82 -16.78 -84.63
N THR A 655 63.73 -15.60 -85.24
CA THR A 655 63.28 -14.38 -84.57
C THR A 655 61.83 -14.49 -84.11
N ALA A 656 60.93 -14.98 -84.97
CA ALA A 656 59.53 -15.19 -84.63
C ALA A 656 59.35 -16.20 -83.48
N VAL A 657 60.14 -17.29 -83.47
CA VAL A 657 60.12 -18.27 -82.38
C VAL A 657 60.55 -17.63 -81.06
N HIS A 658 61.65 -16.87 -81.06
CA HIS A 658 62.10 -16.15 -79.87
C HIS A 658 61.05 -15.17 -79.35
N LEU A 659 60.44 -14.38 -80.24
CA LEU A 659 59.36 -13.45 -79.91
C LEU A 659 58.17 -14.13 -79.22
N ALA A 660 57.81 -15.33 -79.67
CA ALA A 660 56.74 -16.10 -79.03
C ALA A 660 57.11 -16.54 -77.60
N VAL A 661 58.36 -16.91 -77.36
CA VAL A 661 58.86 -17.27 -76.01
C VAL A 661 58.80 -16.07 -75.07
N VAL A 662 59.36 -14.92 -75.46
CA VAL A 662 59.37 -13.72 -74.61
C VAL A 662 57.97 -13.13 -74.41
N ALA A 663 57.09 -13.19 -75.41
CA ALA A 663 55.67 -12.80 -75.24
C ALA A 663 54.94 -13.72 -74.24
N GLY A 664 55.27 -15.02 -74.25
CA GLY A 664 54.77 -15.97 -73.26
C GLY A 664 55.24 -15.66 -71.84
N LEU A 665 56.48 -15.20 -71.67
CA LEU A 665 57.00 -14.73 -70.37
C LEU A 665 56.27 -13.45 -69.92
N LEU A 666 56.14 -12.43 -70.77
CA LEU A 666 55.39 -11.20 -70.46
C LEU A 666 53.95 -11.47 -70.03
N THR A 667 53.28 -12.41 -70.71
CA THR A 667 51.92 -12.83 -70.35
C THR A 667 51.88 -13.40 -68.94
N LYS A 668 52.83 -14.29 -68.57
CA LYS A 668 52.91 -14.86 -67.23
C LYS A 668 53.23 -13.83 -66.15
N ILE A 669 54.08 -12.85 -66.46
CA ILE A 669 54.40 -11.73 -65.55
C ILE A 669 53.15 -10.90 -65.31
N SER A 670 52.42 -10.54 -66.37
CA SER A 670 51.18 -9.77 -66.30
C SER A 670 50.10 -10.53 -65.51
N GLN A 671 49.93 -11.84 -65.75
CA GLN A 671 49.02 -12.69 -64.97
C GLN A 671 49.38 -12.74 -63.48
N ALA A 672 50.68 -12.78 -63.15
CA ALA A 672 51.13 -12.75 -61.76
C ALA A 672 50.78 -11.41 -61.09
N ALA A 673 50.99 -10.29 -61.80
CA ALA A 673 50.62 -8.96 -61.32
C ALA A 673 49.11 -8.78 -61.15
N GLU A 674 48.30 -9.24 -62.11
CA GLU A 674 46.83 -9.22 -62.03
C GLU A 674 46.32 -10.01 -60.81
N SER A 675 46.85 -11.22 -60.58
CA SER A 675 46.49 -12.00 -59.38
C SER A 675 46.87 -11.27 -58.09
N ALA A 676 48.05 -10.63 -58.04
CA ALA A 676 48.48 -9.88 -56.86
C ALA A 676 47.53 -8.71 -56.56
N VAL A 677 47.07 -8.01 -57.61
CA VAL A 677 46.08 -6.93 -57.50
C VAL A 677 44.73 -7.47 -57.02
N GLU A 678 44.26 -8.60 -57.55
CA GLU A 678 43.03 -9.25 -57.10
C GLU A 678 43.08 -9.57 -55.60
N SER A 679 44.18 -10.18 -55.13
CA SER A 679 44.40 -10.45 -53.71
C SER A 679 44.41 -9.16 -52.88
N ALA A 680 45.11 -8.11 -53.33
CA ALA A 680 45.13 -6.84 -52.62
C ALA A 680 43.74 -6.19 -52.50
N LEU A 681 42.92 -6.25 -53.55
CA LEU A 681 41.54 -5.75 -53.52
C LEU A 681 40.66 -6.57 -52.55
N GLU A 682 40.82 -7.90 -52.54
CA GLU A 682 40.17 -8.77 -51.55
C GLU A 682 40.60 -8.41 -50.12
N ALA A 683 41.89 -8.19 -49.89
CA ALA A 683 42.43 -7.76 -48.60
C ALA A 683 41.80 -6.44 -48.12
N GLN A 684 41.66 -5.45 -49.02
CA GLN A 684 41.01 -4.18 -48.70
C GLN A 684 39.51 -4.35 -48.41
N ALA A 685 38.83 -5.25 -49.12
CA ALA A 685 37.43 -5.56 -48.87
C ALA A 685 37.20 -6.28 -47.52
N VAL A 686 38.07 -7.22 -47.12
CA VAL A 686 38.00 -7.84 -45.78
C VAL A 686 38.34 -6.85 -44.68
N ALA A 687 39.32 -5.96 -44.89
CA ALA A 687 39.65 -4.91 -43.92
C ALA A 687 38.49 -3.92 -43.73
N ALA A 688 37.76 -3.58 -44.80
CA ALA A 688 36.54 -2.77 -44.69
C ALA A 688 35.46 -3.45 -43.85
N ARG A 689 35.19 -4.74 -44.10
CA ARG A 689 34.26 -5.53 -43.27
C ARG A 689 34.68 -5.58 -41.80
N ALA A 690 35.98 -5.76 -41.53
CA ALA A 690 36.51 -5.76 -40.17
C ALA A 690 36.25 -4.43 -39.44
N ARG A 691 36.37 -3.28 -40.14
CA ARG A 691 36.06 -1.96 -39.58
C ARG A 691 34.57 -1.79 -39.29
N ASP A 692 33.70 -2.31 -40.16
CA ASP A 692 32.24 -2.31 -39.92
C ASP A 692 31.88 -3.19 -38.70
N ASP A 693 32.49 -4.37 -38.57
CA ASP A 693 32.31 -5.23 -37.40
C ASP A 693 32.81 -4.56 -36.10
N ALA A 694 33.95 -3.88 -36.14
CA ALA A 694 34.44 -3.08 -35.01
C ALA A 694 33.47 -1.94 -34.64
N ALA A 695 32.87 -1.26 -35.63
CA ALA A 695 31.87 -0.22 -35.39
C ALA A 695 30.58 -0.79 -34.77
N LEU A 696 30.13 -1.98 -35.22
CA LEU A 696 29.02 -2.70 -34.61
C LEU A 696 29.34 -3.10 -33.17
N ALA A 697 30.54 -3.62 -32.90
CA ALA A 697 30.98 -3.97 -31.56
C ALA A 697 30.95 -2.76 -30.62
N ALA A 698 31.42 -1.59 -31.07
CA ALA A 698 31.35 -0.34 -30.32
C ALA A 698 29.90 0.09 -30.02
N SER A 699 28.98 -0.09 -30.98
CA SER A 699 27.55 0.16 -30.76
C SER A 699 26.97 -0.75 -29.68
N TYR A 700 27.30 -2.04 -29.70
CA TYR A 700 26.86 -2.99 -28.67
C TYR A 700 27.42 -2.65 -27.29
N ALA A 701 28.70 -2.26 -27.20
CA ALA A 701 29.29 -1.78 -25.95
C ALA A 701 28.52 -0.57 -25.39
N GLN A 702 28.18 0.40 -26.24
CA GLN A 702 27.38 1.56 -25.80
C GLN A 702 25.98 1.15 -25.32
N GLN A 703 25.30 0.25 -26.03
CA GLN A 703 23.99 -0.28 -25.59
C GLN A 703 24.07 -1.01 -24.25
N ALA A 704 25.17 -1.72 -23.99
CA ALA A 704 25.43 -2.38 -22.72
C ALA A 704 25.65 -1.37 -21.59
N ILE A 705 26.43 -0.31 -21.84
CA ILE A 705 26.64 0.81 -20.89
C ILE A 705 25.31 1.48 -20.53
N ASP A 706 24.49 1.83 -21.53
CA ASP A 706 23.18 2.44 -21.31
C ASP A 706 22.25 1.51 -20.51
N SER A 707 22.35 0.20 -20.74
CA SER A 707 21.61 -0.81 -19.97
C SER A 707 22.06 -0.84 -18.52
N ALA A 708 23.38 -0.88 -18.27
CA ALA A 708 23.94 -0.83 -16.92
C ALA A 708 23.52 0.44 -16.15
N GLN A 709 23.52 1.60 -16.81
CA GLN A 709 23.04 2.86 -16.22
C GLN A 709 21.57 2.80 -15.82
N ARG A 710 20.69 2.26 -16.69
CA ARG A 710 19.28 2.03 -16.37
C ARG A 710 19.12 1.06 -15.20
N ALA A 711 19.89 -0.03 -15.17
CA ALA A 711 19.87 -1.00 -14.09
C ALA A 711 20.27 -0.38 -12.75
N ALA A 712 21.30 0.47 -12.73
CA ALA A 712 21.68 1.24 -11.55
C ALA A 712 20.55 2.18 -11.09
N GLY A 713 19.87 2.84 -12.02
CA GLY A 713 18.68 3.64 -11.73
C GLY A 713 17.55 2.82 -11.07
N TYR A 714 17.26 1.61 -11.58
CA TYR A 714 16.28 0.72 -10.97
C TYR A 714 16.70 0.23 -9.58
N ALA A 715 17.97 -0.12 -9.39
CA ALA A 715 18.48 -0.51 -8.07
C ALA A 715 18.34 0.63 -7.03
N GLN A 716 18.64 1.86 -7.43
CA GLN A 716 18.47 3.03 -6.55
C GLN A 716 17.00 3.27 -6.20
N GLN A 717 16.08 3.16 -7.17
CA GLN A 717 14.64 3.27 -6.90
C GLN A 717 14.15 2.13 -5.99
N ALA A 718 14.63 0.90 -6.18
CA ALA A 718 14.30 -0.24 -5.32
C ALA A 718 14.73 0.00 -3.87
N ARG A 719 15.92 0.58 -3.66
CA ARG A 719 16.41 1.01 -2.33
C ARG A 719 15.48 2.03 -1.69
N VAL A 720 15.09 3.08 -2.43
CA VAL A 720 14.12 4.09 -1.94
C VAL A 720 12.79 3.44 -1.53
N HIS A 721 12.32 2.43 -2.27
CA HIS A 721 11.12 1.68 -1.89
C HIS A 721 11.32 0.85 -0.61
N ALA A 722 12.47 0.17 -0.46
CA ALA A 722 12.80 -0.54 0.77
C ALA A 722 12.87 0.41 1.99
N ASP A 723 13.49 1.58 1.84
CA ASP A 723 13.58 2.60 2.90
C ASP A 723 12.18 3.10 3.31
N ARG A 724 11.27 3.32 2.34
CA ARG A 724 9.86 3.66 2.61
C ARG A 724 9.10 2.55 3.33
N ALA A 725 9.40 1.29 3.01
CA ALA A 725 8.81 0.14 3.69
C ALA A 725 9.28 0.09 5.16
N ALA A 726 10.57 0.30 5.43
CA ALA A 726 11.12 0.40 6.77
C ALA A 726 10.49 1.55 7.57
N ALA A 727 10.33 2.74 6.97
CA ALA A 727 9.62 3.86 7.61
C ALA A 727 8.14 3.53 7.92
N SER A 728 7.50 2.63 7.17
CA SER A 728 6.14 2.17 7.46
C SER A 728 6.10 1.23 8.67
N VAL A 729 7.14 0.41 8.86
CA VAL A 729 7.31 -0.42 10.08
C VAL A 729 7.44 0.47 11.32
N GLU A 730 8.24 1.52 11.27
CA GLU A 730 8.37 2.52 12.35
C GLU A 730 7.01 3.11 12.74
N LYS A 731 6.20 3.53 11.75
CA LYS A 731 4.84 4.05 11.97
C LYS A 731 3.92 3.01 12.60
N ALA A 732 3.94 1.77 12.10
CA ALA A 732 3.15 0.67 12.65
C ALA A 732 3.54 0.36 14.10
N ALA A 733 4.84 0.41 14.43
CA ALA A 733 5.35 0.18 15.79
C ALA A 733 4.88 1.29 16.74
N ALA A 734 4.90 2.56 16.31
CA ALA A 734 4.34 3.67 17.08
C ALA A 734 2.82 3.53 17.31
N ALA A 735 2.08 3.05 16.30
CA ALA A 735 0.65 2.74 16.45
C ALA A 735 0.41 1.61 17.46
N VAL A 736 1.19 0.53 17.41
CA VAL A 736 1.13 -0.56 18.41
C VAL A 736 1.39 -0.03 19.81
N LYS A 737 2.42 0.79 20.02
CA LYS A 737 2.72 1.41 21.31
C LYS A 737 1.52 2.20 21.84
N THR A 738 0.85 2.97 20.97
CA THR A 738 -0.36 3.72 21.29
C THR A 738 -1.52 2.80 21.66
N ALA A 739 -1.77 1.75 20.86
CA ALA A 739 -2.86 0.81 21.08
C ALA A 739 -2.70 0.02 22.39
N VAL A 740 -1.49 -0.47 22.67
CA VAL A 740 -1.16 -1.18 23.91
C VAL A 740 -1.31 -0.24 25.11
N GLY A 741 -0.81 1.00 25.02
CA GLY A 741 -1.00 2.00 26.07
C GLY A 741 -2.47 2.29 26.37
N ALA A 742 -3.30 2.39 25.32
CA ALA A 742 -4.75 2.55 25.46
C ALA A 742 -5.43 1.33 26.10
N ALA A 743 -5.08 0.11 25.67
CA ALA A 743 -5.61 -1.13 26.25
C ALA A 743 -5.28 -1.25 27.76
N THR A 744 -4.05 -0.88 28.16
CA THR A 744 -3.65 -0.82 29.57
C THR A 744 -4.50 0.17 30.36
N LYS A 745 -4.68 1.40 29.85
CA LYS A 745 -5.56 2.41 30.48
C LYS A 745 -7.01 1.93 30.60
N ALA A 746 -7.53 1.25 29.58
CA ALA A 746 -8.87 0.69 29.57
C ALA A 746 -9.03 -0.39 30.64
N ARG A 747 -8.04 -1.29 30.80
CA ARG A 747 -8.01 -2.32 31.83
C ARG A 747 -7.99 -1.71 33.24
N THR A 748 -7.17 -0.69 33.48
CA THR A 748 -7.15 0.04 34.75
C THR A 748 -8.50 0.70 35.06
N SER A 749 -9.15 1.26 34.04
CA SER A 749 -10.49 1.85 34.17
C SER A 749 -11.52 0.77 34.53
N ALA A 750 -11.51 -0.39 33.86
CA ALA A 750 -12.39 -1.51 34.16
C ALA A 750 -12.19 -2.07 35.57
N HIS A 751 -10.94 -2.22 36.03
CA HIS A 751 -10.66 -2.62 37.41
C HIS A 751 -11.18 -1.60 38.43
N SER A 752 -11.04 -0.30 38.14
CA SER A 752 -11.54 0.75 39.02
C SER A 752 -13.07 0.77 39.07
N ALA A 753 -13.73 0.59 37.92
CA ALA A 753 -15.19 0.44 37.83
C ALA A 753 -15.69 -0.77 38.63
N LEU A 754 -14.98 -1.90 38.57
CA LEU A 754 -15.31 -3.10 39.34
C LEU A 754 -15.24 -2.84 40.84
N ARG A 755 -14.18 -2.16 41.32
CA ARG A 755 -14.08 -1.77 42.74
C ARG A 755 -15.26 -0.87 43.16
N SER A 756 -15.61 0.11 42.33
CA SER A 756 -16.78 0.97 42.59
C SER A 756 -18.09 0.17 42.65
N ALA A 757 -18.30 -0.78 41.74
CA ALA A 757 -19.48 -1.65 41.78
C ALA A 757 -19.51 -2.51 43.06
N THR A 758 -18.38 -3.08 43.49
CA THR A 758 -18.29 -3.82 44.76
C THR A 758 -18.63 -2.93 45.95
N TRP A 759 -18.14 -1.69 45.98
CA TRP A 759 -18.47 -0.73 47.05
C TRP A 759 -19.94 -0.33 47.05
N ALA A 760 -20.56 -0.19 45.86
CA ALA A 760 -21.98 0.11 45.73
C ALA A 760 -22.84 -1.05 46.28
N ILE A 761 -22.48 -2.29 45.96
CA ILE A 761 -23.14 -3.51 46.49
C ILE A 761 -23.03 -3.57 48.02
N ALA A 762 -21.84 -3.32 48.57
CA ALA A 762 -21.64 -3.28 50.02
C ALA A 762 -22.48 -2.17 50.67
N SER A 763 -22.53 -0.98 50.05
CA SER A 763 -23.37 0.13 50.52
C SER A 763 -24.86 -0.23 50.51
N HIS A 764 -25.35 -0.89 49.46
CA HIS A 764 -26.72 -1.39 49.43
C HIS A 764 -26.99 -2.40 50.55
N ALA A 765 -26.08 -3.35 50.79
CA ALA A 765 -26.21 -4.30 51.90
C ALA A 765 -26.30 -3.60 53.27
N MET A 766 -25.49 -2.56 53.50
CA MET A 766 -25.58 -1.72 54.70
C MET A 766 -26.93 -1.00 54.80
N ALA A 767 -27.44 -0.47 53.68
CA ALA A 767 -28.74 0.20 53.64
C ALA A 767 -29.90 -0.76 53.97
N VAL A 768 -29.83 -2.00 53.48
CA VAL A 768 -30.81 -3.06 53.79
C VAL A 768 -30.75 -3.45 55.27
N ASP A 769 -29.57 -3.57 55.86
CA ASP A 769 -29.43 -3.85 57.30
C ASP A 769 -30.00 -2.71 58.16
N ALA A 770 -29.76 -1.46 57.75
CA ALA A 770 -30.35 -0.29 58.37
C ALA A 770 -31.89 -0.33 58.30
N ALA A 771 -32.46 -0.58 57.13
CA ALA A 771 -33.90 -0.71 56.95
C ALA A 771 -34.50 -1.83 57.81
N ASN A 772 -33.84 -2.99 57.88
CA ASN A 772 -34.26 -4.09 58.76
C ASN A 772 -34.22 -3.70 60.24
N SER A 773 -33.20 -2.94 60.65
CA SER A 773 -33.10 -2.39 62.01
C SER A 773 -34.23 -1.42 62.31
N ALA A 774 -34.55 -0.52 61.37
CA ALA A 774 -35.69 0.39 61.46
C ALA A 774 -37.02 -0.37 61.58
N THR A 775 -37.20 -1.46 60.83
CA THR A 775 -38.41 -2.30 60.88
C THR A 775 -38.56 -2.96 62.25
N ARG A 776 -37.46 -3.45 62.84
CA ARG A 776 -37.48 -3.99 64.21
C ARG A 776 -37.86 -2.92 65.22
N ALA A 777 -37.29 -1.73 65.12
CA ALA A 777 -37.59 -0.61 66.01
C ALA A 777 -39.07 -0.18 65.90
N ALA A 778 -39.59 0.02 64.68
CA ALA A 778 -40.99 0.36 64.47
C ALA A 778 -41.95 -0.70 65.06
N ARG A 779 -41.61 -1.99 64.95
CA ARG A 779 -42.39 -3.07 65.57
C ARG A 779 -42.36 -3.02 67.11
N LEU A 780 -41.20 -2.71 67.70
CA LEU A 780 -41.09 -2.52 69.15
C LEU A 780 -41.94 -1.33 69.61
N ALA A 781 -41.83 -0.18 68.93
CA ALA A 781 -42.61 1.02 69.20
C ALA A 781 -44.11 0.74 69.17
N TYR A 782 -44.56 0.01 68.14
CA TYR A 782 -45.96 -0.40 68.00
C TYR A 782 -46.43 -1.28 69.17
N ASN A 783 -45.63 -2.27 69.58
CA ASN A 783 -45.96 -3.11 70.72
C ASN A 783 -46.06 -2.29 72.03
N SER A 784 -45.15 -1.33 72.24
CA SER A 784 -45.20 -0.40 73.37
C SER A 784 -46.47 0.43 73.36
N ALA A 785 -46.88 0.98 72.21
CA ALA A 785 -48.13 1.73 72.09
C ALA A 785 -49.38 0.88 72.41
N ILE A 786 -49.39 -0.39 71.99
CA ILE A 786 -50.48 -1.32 72.33
C ILE A 786 -50.54 -1.57 73.84
N ASN A 787 -49.39 -1.82 74.47
CA ASN A 787 -49.32 -2.03 75.92
C ASN A 787 -49.78 -0.78 76.67
N ALA A 788 -49.32 0.41 76.27
CA ALA A 788 -49.73 1.68 76.86
C ALA A 788 -51.25 1.89 76.78
N GLY A 789 -51.85 1.58 75.61
CA GLY A 789 -53.31 1.66 75.42
C GLY A 789 -54.09 0.68 76.30
N GLN A 790 -53.59 -0.54 76.50
CA GLN A 790 -54.19 -1.49 77.46
C GLN A 790 -54.11 -0.97 78.90
N SER A 791 -53.00 -0.32 79.26
CA SER A 791 -52.82 0.24 80.60
C SER A 791 -53.76 1.43 80.84
N ALA A 792 -53.95 2.30 79.85
CA ALA A 792 -54.95 3.37 79.88
C ALA A 792 -56.39 2.83 80.03
N ASP A 793 -56.76 1.81 79.25
CA ASP A 793 -58.08 1.17 79.36
C ASP A 793 -58.34 0.56 80.75
N ALA A 794 -57.30 0.01 81.38
CA ALA A 794 -57.39 -0.55 82.72
C ALA A 794 -57.44 0.53 83.82
N ALA A 795 -56.75 1.66 83.64
CA ALA A 795 -56.83 2.83 84.52
C ALA A 795 -58.25 3.43 84.49
N ALA A 796 -58.85 3.57 83.30
CA ALA A 796 -60.21 4.05 83.12
C ALA A 796 -61.24 3.19 83.85
N ARG A 797 -61.13 1.85 83.73
CA ARG A 797 -61.99 0.91 84.48
C ARG A 797 -61.80 0.99 85.99
N ALA A 798 -60.59 1.35 86.46
CA ALA A 798 -60.35 1.53 87.89
C ALA A 798 -61.05 2.78 88.41
N ALA A 799 -60.92 3.91 87.69
CA ALA A 799 -61.58 5.17 88.04
C ALA A 799 -63.12 5.06 88.04
N ASP A 800 -63.72 4.40 87.03
CA ASP A 800 -65.18 4.20 86.95
C ASP A 800 -65.74 3.38 88.13
N ALA A 801 -64.96 2.41 88.63
CA ALA A 801 -65.39 1.61 89.77
C ALA A 801 -65.37 2.40 91.08
N VAL A 802 -64.37 3.26 91.31
CA VAL A 802 -64.30 4.11 92.51
C VAL A 802 -65.45 5.12 92.55
N ALA A 803 -65.84 5.65 91.39
CA ALA A 803 -66.99 6.56 91.29
C ALA A 803 -68.31 5.89 91.75
N LYS A 804 -68.51 4.60 91.45
CA LYS A 804 -69.71 3.85 91.88
C LYS A 804 -69.71 3.53 93.37
N ASP A 805 -68.54 3.21 93.94
CA ASP A 805 -68.40 2.95 95.37
C ASP A 805 -68.73 4.24 96.18
N TYR A 806 -68.41 5.43 95.63
CA TYR A 806 -68.82 6.73 96.17
C TYR A 806 -70.34 6.96 96.16
N GLU A 807 -71.03 6.67 95.06
CA GLU A 807 -72.49 6.85 94.94
C GLU A 807 -73.29 6.06 95.99
N TYR A 808 -72.81 4.86 96.35
CA TYR A 808 -73.46 4.01 97.34
C TYR A 808 -73.33 4.54 98.77
N ALA A 809 -72.15 5.02 99.17
CA ALA A 809 -71.89 5.53 100.52
C ALA A 809 -72.69 6.81 100.83
N ALA A 810 -72.87 7.70 99.84
CA ALA A 810 -73.67 8.91 99.99
C ALA A 810 -75.16 8.64 100.33
N GLY A 811 -75.73 7.55 99.79
CA GLY A 811 -77.14 7.20 100.01
C GLY A 811 -77.45 6.67 101.42
N ALA A 812 -76.47 6.08 102.11
CA ALA A 812 -76.66 5.49 103.44
C ALA A 812 -76.71 6.55 104.56
N GLU A 813 -76.02 7.68 104.40
CA GLU A 813 -75.96 8.73 105.42
C GLU A 813 -77.20 9.64 105.43
N ILE A 814 -77.79 9.91 104.25
CA ILE A 814 -79.05 10.67 104.13
C ILE A 814 -80.20 10.01 104.91
N ALA A 815 -80.22 8.68 104.99
CA ALA A 815 -81.23 7.93 105.72
C ALA A 815 -81.12 8.05 107.26
N LYS A 816 -79.94 8.38 107.81
CA LYS A 816 -79.77 8.58 109.26
C LYS A 816 -80.35 9.90 109.74
N CYS A 817 -80.24 10.98 108.96
CA CYS A 817 -80.83 12.29 109.29
C CYS A 817 -82.36 12.28 109.40
N ASP A 818 -83.02 11.43 108.61
CA ASP A 818 -84.48 11.28 108.61
C ASP A 818 -84.99 10.52 109.83
N PHE A 819 -84.21 9.55 110.32
CA PHE A 819 -84.55 8.76 111.50
C PHE A 819 -84.38 9.52 112.82
N GLU A 820 -83.38 10.41 112.93
CA GLU A 820 -83.13 11.18 114.16
C GLU A 820 -84.11 12.35 114.38
N TYR A 821 -84.64 12.95 113.31
CA TYR A 821 -85.60 14.05 113.38
C TYR A 821 -86.99 13.63 113.90
N ASN A 822 -87.42 12.40 113.61
CA ASN A 822 -88.77 11.91 113.93
C ASN A 822 -88.94 11.29 115.34
N ARG A 823 -87.92 11.36 116.22
CA ARG A 823 -88.08 11.05 117.65
C ARG A 823 -88.48 12.36 118.35
N ASP A 824 -89.65 12.40 119.00
CA ASP A 824 -90.33 13.53 119.68
C ASP A 824 -89.48 14.46 120.59
N ASP A 825 -88.19 14.23 120.75
CA ASP A 825 -87.27 15.01 121.56
C ASP A 825 -86.81 16.32 120.87
N TYR A 826 -86.69 16.34 119.54
CA TYR A 826 -86.23 17.52 118.78
C TYR A 826 -87.36 18.45 118.34
N ALA A 827 -88.53 17.92 117.98
CA ALA A 827 -89.73 18.73 117.74
C ALA A 827 -90.15 19.53 118.99
N ARG A 828 -90.01 18.94 120.20
CA ARG A 828 -90.20 19.63 121.48
C ARG A 828 -89.14 20.70 121.77
N LEU A 829 -87.91 20.55 121.27
CA LEU A 829 -86.85 21.56 121.38
C LEU A 829 -87.09 22.73 120.41
N GLU A 830 -87.58 22.47 119.21
CA GLU A 830 -87.96 23.52 118.24
C GLU A 830 -89.12 24.36 118.78
N ASP A 831 -90.13 23.74 119.42
CA ASP A 831 -91.24 24.44 120.10
C ASP A 831 -90.80 25.18 121.39
N ALA A 832 -89.87 24.62 122.17
CA ALA A 832 -89.39 25.24 123.42
C ALA A 832 -88.45 26.44 123.19
N TYR A 833 -87.75 26.49 122.05
CA TYR A 833 -86.81 27.57 121.70
C TYR A 833 -87.32 28.50 120.57
N GLY A 834 -88.57 28.34 120.13
CA GLY A 834 -89.19 29.19 119.10
C GLY A 834 -88.48 29.11 117.75
N LEU A 835 -87.93 27.95 117.39
CA LEU A 835 -87.24 27.71 116.13
C LEU A 835 -88.23 27.25 115.05
N GLU A 836 -87.94 27.58 113.80
CA GLU A 836 -88.78 27.25 112.64
C GLU A 836 -88.93 25.73 112.49
N GLU A 837 -90.17 25.23 112.37
CA GLU A 837 -90.49 23.80 112.26
C GLU A 837 -89.71 23.17 111.06
N GLY A 838 -89.01 22.06 111.30
CA GLY A 838 -88.23 21.36 110.27
C GLY A 838 -86.79 21.83 110.10
N LYS A 839 -86.31 22.78 110.91
CA LYS A 839 -84.97 23.35 110.76
C LYS A 839 -83.87 22.33 111.10
N PHE A 840 -84.03 21.50 112.13
CA PHE A 840 -83.03 20.48 112.50
C PHE A 840 -82.86 19.39 111.43
N TYR A 841 -83.95 18.92 110.82
CA TYR A 841 -83.91 17.98 109.68
C TYR A 841 -83.17 18.58 108.48
N ARG A 842 -83.51 19.83 108.13
CA ARG A 842 -82.83 20.56 107.05
C ARG A 842 -81.35 20.71 107.35
N ASP A 843 -80.98 21.16 108.55
CA ASP A 843 -79.58 21.36 108.96
C ASP A 843 -78.77 20.03 109.02
N CYS A 844 -79.40 18.91 109.37
CA CYS A 844 -78.79 17.57 109.31
C CYS A 844 -78.52 17.14 107.85
N ILE A 845 -79.52 17.24 106.97
CA ILE A 845 -79.39 16.97 105.53
C ILE A 845 -78.34 17.90 104.89
N TYR A 846 -78.29 19.17 105.28
CA TYR A 846 -77.28 20.14 104.82
C TYR A 846 -75.86 19.83 105.29
N ASN A 847 -75.67 19.20 106.46
CA ASN A 847 -74.35 18.78 106.95
C ASN A 847 -73.86 17.45 106.35
N ILE A 848 -74.75 16.54 105.96
CA ILE A 848 -74.42 15.31 105.19
C ILE A 848 -74.15 15.64 103.71
N LEU A 849 -74.82 16.68 103.21
CA LEU A 849 -74.53 17.31 101.93
C LEU A 849 -73.47 18.42 102.03
N GLY A 850 -72.68 18.44 103.12
CA GLY A 850 -71.49 19.27 103.26
C GLY A 850 -70.56 19.00 102.09
N ASP A 851 -70.54 19.94 101.17
CA ASP A 851 -70.33 19.68 99.75
C ASP A 851 -68.82 19.67 99.40
N PRO A 852 -68.24 18.53 98.96
CA PRO A 852 -66.86 18.47 98.45
C PRO A 852 -66.74 19.21 97.12
N GLU A 853 -67.83 19.38 96.38
CA GLU A 853 -67.89 20.15 95.15
C GLU A 853 -68.14 21.64 95.43
N GLU A 854 -68.76 22.09 96.51
CA GLU A 854 -68.73 23.49 96.97
C GLU A 854 -67.41 23.79 97.64
N LEU A 855 -66.77 22.87 98.36
CA LEU A 855 -65.44 23.09 98.89
C LEU A 855 -64.41 23.09 97.75
N ALA A 856 -64.50 22.18 96.78
CA ALA A 856 -63.64 22.19 95.59
C ALA A 856 -63.98 23.31 94.61
N THR A 857 -65.25 23.72 94.48
CA THR A 857 -65.66 24.87 93.66
C THR A 857 -65.34 26.18 94.37
N ARG A 858 -65.47 26.28 95.69
CA ARG A 858 -65.03 27.44 96.48
C ARG A 858 -63.51 27.52 96.50
N VAL A 859 -62.78 26.40 96.65
CA VAL A 859 -61.32 26.38 96.50
C VAL A 859 -60.90 26.69 95.06
N TYR A 860 -61.61 26.21 94.03
CA TYR A 860 -61.29 26.47 92.62
C TYR A 860 -61.63 27.90 92.18
N LEU A 861 -62.76 28.45 92.63
CA LEU A 861 -63.14 29.85 92.40
C LEU A 861 -62.27 30.80 93.24
N ASN A 862 -61.95 30.45 94.49
CA ASN A 862 -61.06 31.24 95.34
C ASN A 862 -59.59 31.12 94.91
N SER A 863 -59.14 29.99 94.34
CA SER A 863 -57.76 29.83 93.84
C SER A 863 -57.51 30.61 92.55
N ALA A 864 -58.52 30.77 91.69
CA ALA A 864 -58.46 31.69 90.56
C ALA A 864 -58.26 33.15 91.02
N PHE A 865 -58.72 33.51 92.23
CA PHE A 865 -58.44 34.82 92.83
C PHE A 865 -56.98 34.95 93.28
N CYS A 866 -56.29 33.84 93.58
CA CYS A 866 -54.89 33.84 93.98
C CYS A 866 -53.91 34.08 92.81
N ASP A 867 -54.32 33.90 91.55
CA ASP A 867 -53.50 34.21 90.36
C ASP A 867 -53.13 35.70 90.22
N ILE A 868 -53.71 36.58 91.04
CA ILE A 868 -53.28 37.99 91.15
C ILE A 868 -51.91 38.14 91.85
N TYR A 869 -51.47 37.14 92.60
CA TYR A 869 -50.15 37.07 93.22
C TYR A 869 -49.20 36.21 92.38
N PRO A 870 -47.89 36.54 92.27
CA PRO A 870 -46.91 35.71 91.56
C PRO A 870 -46.83 34.31 92.19
N GLN A 871 -46.79 33.25 91.35
CA GLN A 871 -46.90 31.85 91.80
C GLN A 871 -45.80 31.37 92.76
N ASP A 872 -44.71 32.13 92.88
CA ASP A 872 -43.56 31.78 93.73
C ASP A 872 -43.56 32.58 95.06
N SER A 873 -44.59 33.39 95.34
CA SER A 873 -44.62 34.33 96.47
C SER A 873 -45.27 33.76 97.75
N GLN A 874 -44.81 34.20 98.93
CA GLN A 874 -45.42 33.83 100.21
C GLN A 874 -46.90 34.28 100.29
N SER A 875 -47.27 35.35 99.59
CA SER A 875 -48.65 35.83 99.52
C SER A 875 -49.54 34.91 98.67
N TYR A 876 -49.00 34.33 97.59
CA TYR A 876 -49.69 33.30 96.80
C TYR A 876 -49.90 32.03 97.65
N GLU A 877 -48.86 31.57 98.35
CA GLU A 877 -48.94 30.44 99.29
C GLU A 877 -49.95 30.68 100.42
N ASN A 878 -49.94 31.86 101.05
CA ASN A 878 -50.90 32.22 102.10
C ASN A 878 -52.33 32.36 101.56
N CYS A 879 -52.50 32.89 100.34
CA CYS A 879 -53.79 32.98 99.65
C CYS A 879 -54.35 31.59 99.39
N ILE A 880 -53.55 30.72 98.74
CA ILE A 880 -53.88 29.33 98.43
C ILE A 880 -54.24 28.55 99.71
N ALA A 881 -53.47 28.71 100.79
CA ALA A 881 -53.74 28.06 102.07
C ALA A 881 -55.05 28.53 102.74
N SER A 882 -55.54 29.73 102.41
CA SER A 882 -56.78 30.30 102.95
C SER A 882 -58.02 30.08 102.07
N THR A 883 -57.87 29.52 100.86
CA THR A 883 -58.96 29.33 99.87
C THR A 883 -60.13 28.49 100.38
N SER A 884 -59.91 27.70 101.42
CA SER A 884 -60.90 26.86 102.10
C SER A 884 -61.58 27.53 103.30
N ALA A 885 -61.19 28.74 103.71
CA ALA A 885 -61.71 29.41 104.90
C ALA A 885 -63.12 30.01 104.70
N PRO A 886 -64.03 29.94 105.69
CA PRO A 886 -65.42 30.42 105.55
C PRO A 886 -65.58 31.93 105.35
N GLY A 887 -64.56 32.73 105.71
CA GLY A 887 -64.54 34.19 105.56
C GLY A 887 -63.60 34.70 104.47
N PHE A 888 -63.35 33.92 103.41
CA PHE A 888 -62.34 34.22 102.38
C PHE A 888 -62.46 35.63 101.78
N GLU A 889 -63.65 36.08 101.36
CA GLU A 889 -63.82 37.43 100.79
C GLU A 889 -63.48 38.53 101.80
N ALA A 890 -63.93 38.42 103.06
CA ALA A 890 -63.62 39.40 104.12
C ALA A 890 -62.12 39.39 104.50
N ILE A 891 -61.47 38.22 104.47
CA ILE A 891 -60.03 38.06 104.72
C ILE A 891 -59.21 38.64 103.57
N GLN A 892 -59.64 38.47 102.32
CA GLN A 892 -59.00 39.07 101.14
C GLN A 892 -59.30 40.56 101.02
N GLU A 893 -60.47 41.05 101.39
CA GLU A 893 -60.77 42.49 101.48
C GLU A 893 -59.85 43.19 102.51
N TYR A 894 -59.65 42.56 103.68
CA TYR A 894 -58.74 43.06 104.71
C TYR A 894 -57.27 42.99 104.28
N ASN A 895 -56.85 41.93 103.58
CA ASN A 895 -55.49 41.77 103.06
C ASN A 895 -55.20 42.68 101.85
N LEU A 896 -56.16 42.90 100.94
CA LEU A 896 -56.03 43.86 99.83
C LEU A 896 -55.99 45.30 100.34
N THR A 897 -56.77 45.65 101.37
CA THR A 897 -56.66 46.98 102.01
C THR A 897 -55.35 47.15 102.79
N PHE A 898 -54.81 46.08 103.40
CA PHE A 898 -53.50 46.11 104.07
C PHE A 898 -52.32 46.17 103.07
N GLU A 899 -52.38 45.44 101.93
CA GLU A 899 -51.39 45.50 100.85
C GLU A 899 -51.48 46.82 100.06
N ALA A 900 -52.67 47.37 99.84
CA ALA A 900 -52.85 48.71 99.26
C ALA A 900 -52.34 49.81 100.21
N LEU A 901 -52.50 49.68 101.53
CA LEU A 901 -51.84 50.56 102.51
C LEU A 901 -50.32 50.36 102.54
N ARG A 902 -49.82 49.13 102.34
CA ARG A 902 -48.39 48.79 102.34
C ARG A 902 -47.67 49.28 101.06
N TYR A 903 -48.33 49.26 99.91
CA TYR A 903 -47.85 49.89 98.67
C TYR A 903 -48.02 51.43 98.69
N ALA A 904 -49.02 51.97 99.39
CA ALA A 904 -49.16 53.42 99.61
C ALA A 904 -48.15 53.98 100.63
N LEU A 905 -47.65 53.17 101.57
CA LEU A 905 -46.66 53.57 102.59
C LEU A 905 -45.19 53.28 102.21
N THR A 906 -44.91 52.57 101.12
CA THR A 906 -43.53 52.30 100.66
C THR A 906 -43.08 53.18 99.48
N MET A 907 -43.93 54.14 99.06
CA MET A 907 -43.60 55.26 98.18
C MET A 907 -42.87 56.43 98.88
N PHE A 908 -42.33 56.22 100.09
CA PHE A 908 -41.43 57.17 100.74
C PHE A 908 -40.20 56.48 101.36
N GLU A 909 -39.19 56.42 100.48
CA GLU A 909 -37.76 56.68 100.75
C GLU A 909 -36.81 55.60 101.30
N VAL A 910 -35.83 55.33 100.41
CA VAL A 910 -34.37 55.28 100.66
C VAL A 910 -33.79 53.96 101.20
N GLY A 911 -33.12 53.26 100.28
CA GLY A 911 -31.68 53.12 100.43
C GLY A 911 -31.07 51.70 100.45
N TRP A 912 -30.09 51.54 99.55
CA TRP A 912 -28.88 50.71 99.72
C TRP A 912 -28.94 49.21 99.38
N MET A 913 -28.33 48.88 98.23
CA MET A 913 -27.46 47.69 98.00
C MET A 913 -26.47 47.52 99.17
N PRO A 914 -25.98 46.30 99.53
CA PRO A 914 -25.24 45.45 98.58
C PRO A 914 -25.20 43.91 98.83
N ALA A 915 -24.76 43.16 97.80
CA ALA A 915 -23.67 42.16 97.84
C ALA A 915 -23.80 40.77 98.55
N ILE A 916 -23.37 39.72 97.81
CA ILE A 916 -22.35 38.69 98.18
C ILE A 916 -22.82 37.56 99.15
N VAL A 917 -22.55 36.25 99.02
CA VAL A 917 -21.69 35.40 98.15
C VAL A 917 -22.03 33.91 98.35
N GLY A 918 -21.70 33.09 97.33
CA GLY A 918 -20.99 31.80 97.54
C GLY A 918 -21.80 30.53 97.29
N CYS A 919 -21.71 29.93 96.10
CA CYS A 919 -20.80 28.80 95.73
C CYS A 919 -21.35 27.41 96.11
N GLN A 920 -21.29 26.32 95.33
CA GLN A 920 -20.70 25.96 94.02
C GLN A 920 -21.12 24.51 93.66
N VAL A 921 -20.85 24.09 92.41
CA VAL A 921 -20.68 22.71 91.87
C VAL A 921 -21.96 21.96 91.42
N THR A 922 -22.16 21.40 90.20
CA THR A 922 -21.50 21.40 88.87
C THR A 922 -22.43 20.74 87.81
N LEU A 923 -22.21 21.10 86.53
CA LEU A 923 -22.10 20.25 85.31
C LEU A 923 -23.31 19.94 84.37
N VAL A 924 -23.09 20.39 83.10
CA VAL A 924 -23.43 19.83 81.77
C VAL A 924 -24.69 20.29 81.00
N CYS A 925 -24.39 21.14 79.99
CA CYS A 925 -24.91 21.29 78.62
C CYS A 925 -26.41 21.50 78.28
N GLY A 926 -26.66 22.66 77.64
CA GLY A 926 -27.24 22.70 76.28
C GLY A 926 -28.46 23.60 76.08
N ALA A 927 -28.34 24.66 75.26
CA ALA A 927 -29.20 24.94 74.09
C ALA A 927 -28.92 26.31 73.46
N ALA A 928 -28.99 26.32 72.12
CA ALA A 928 -28.87 27.47 71.23
C ALA A 928 -30.24 28.13 70.97
N LEU A 929 -30.19 29.38 70.50
CA LEU A 929 -31.31 30.19 70.04
C LEU A 929 -31.23 30.33 68.51
N THR A 930 -32.36 30.17 67.81
CA THR A 930 -32.55 30.57 66.41
C THR A 930 -33.81 31.43 66.27
N VAL A 931 -33.72 32.44 65.41
CA VAL A 931 -34.83 33.21 64.84
C VAL A 931 -34.58 33.35 63.34
N ALA A 932 -35.69 33.52 62.61
CA ALA A 932 -35.86 34.04 61.24
C ALA A 932 -35.95 32.97 60.13
N THR A 933 -36.95 32.96 59.24
CA THR A 933 -37.92 34.01 58.87
C THR A 933 -39.05 33.43 57.99
N VAL A 934 -40.18 34.13 57.99
CA VAL A 934 -41.38 33.97 57.15
C VAL A 934 -41.42 35.09 56.10
N GLY A 935 -42.06 34.83 54.96
CA GLY A 935 -42.71 35.82 54.11
C GLY A 935 -43.17 35.20 52.78
N VAL A 936 -44.33 35.45 52.17
CA VAL A 936 -45.55 36.23 52.41
C VAL A 936 -46.57 35.65 51.40
N GLU A 937 -47.85 35.47 51.77
CA GLU A 937 -49.01 35.96 50.98
C GLU A 937 -50.38 35.62 51.63
N ILE A 938 -51.04 36.70 52.08
CA ILE A 938 -52.44 37.10 51.84
C ILE A 938 -53.56 36.34 52.58
N TYR A 939 -54.10 36.88 53.68
CA TYR A 939 -54.99 38.06 53.74
C TYR A 939 -56.36 37.88 53.05
N ARG A 940 -57.00 36.74 53.32
CA ARG A 940 -58.45 36.57 53.56
C ARG A 940 -58.52 35.47 54.64
N PHE A 941 -59.12 35.60 55.81
CA PHE A 941 -60.50 35.98 56.05
C PHE A 941 -60.67 36.08 57.58
N VAL A 942 -60.69 37.31 58.11
CA VAL A 942 -61.26 37.61 59.42
C VAL A 942 -62.76 37.46 59.27
N GLN A 943 -63.28 36.29 59.65
CA GLN A 943 -64.64 36.00 60.14
C GLN A 943 -64.79 34.48 60.07
N GLY A 944 -64.81 33.82 61.23
CA GLY A 944 -64.71 32.37 61.33
C GLY A 944 -65.81 31.60 60.60
N ASP A 945 -65.44 30.48 59.99
CA ASP A 945 -66.22 29.24 60.01
C ASP A 945 -65.34 28.04 59.57
N GLN A 946 -65.77 26.84 59.97
CA GLN A 946 -65.05 25.58 60.10
C GLN A 946 -64.48 24.97 58.80
N SER A 947 -63.15 24.94 58.65
CA SER A 947 -62.51 24.17 57.56
C SER A 947 -61.27 23.32 57.94
N LEU A 948 -60.89 23.27 59.21
CA LEU A 948 -59.81 22.37 59.67
C LEU A 948 -60.25 20.89 59.71
N ALA A 949 -61.52 20.61 60.00
CA ALA A 949 -62.08 19.26 60.03
C ALA A 949 -62.31 18.65 58.63
N LYS A 950 -62.49 19.47 57.58
CA LYS A 950 -62.76 19.00 56.21
C LYS A 950 -61.49 18.78 55.38
N THR A 951 -60.39 19.48 55.71
CA THR A 951 -59.07 19.28 55.09
C THR A 951 -58.36 18.04 55.65
N LEU A 952 -58.58 17.69 56.91
CA LEU A 952 -58.05 16.47 57.53
C LEU A 952 -58.77 15.18 57.10
N LEU A 953 -60.01 15.28 56.60
CA LEU A 953 -60.77 14.13 56.10
C LEU A 953 -60.57 13.82 54.60
N ASN A 954 -59.98 14.74 53.82
CA ASN A 954 -59.73 14.54 52.37
C ASN A 954 -58.26 14.27 51.98
N LEU A 955 -57.33 14.27 52.94
CA LEU A 955 -55.95 13.78 52.75
C LEU A 955 -55.80 12.28 53.07
N GLY A 956 -56.87 11.62 53.52
CA GLY A 956 -56.90 10.20 53.89
C GLY A 956 -57.22 9.22 52.76
N THR A 957 -57.54 9.68 51.54
CA THR A 957 -58.03 8.79 50.46
C THR A 957 -57.07 8.58 49.28
N ILE A 958 -55.97 9.33 49.17
CA ILE A 958 -54.98 9.13 48.08
C ILE A 958 -53.67 8.47 48.56
N ALA A 959 -53.46 8.34 49.87
CA ALA A 959 -52.30 7.62 50.43
C ALA A 959 -52.55 6.12 50.70
N LEU A 960 -53.77 5.62 50.49
CA LEU A 960 -54.18 4.26 50.88
C LEU A 960 -53.96 3.17 49.80
N GLU A 961 -53.77 3.53 48.53
CA GLU A 961 -53.62 2.54 47.45
C GLU A 961 -52.17 2.08 47.20
N SER A 962 -51.16 2.86 47.62
CA SER A 962 -49.74 2.48 47.49
C SER A 962 -49.18 1.69 48.69
N LEU A 963 -50.00 1.40 49.71
CA LEU A 963 -49.61 0.66 50.93
C LEU A 963 -50.20 -0.78 50.98
N ALA A 964 -50.83 -1.24 49.89
CA ALA A 964 -51.34 -2.61 49.79
C ALA A 964 -50.25 -3.69 49.59
N GLY A 965 -48.99 -3.31 49.35
CA GLY A 965 -47.89 -4.25 49.06
C GLY A 965 -47.18 -4.84 50.28
N TYR A 966 -47.28 -4.24 51.48
CA TYR A 966 -46.58 -4.70 52.67
C TYR A 966 -47.43 -4.49 53.93
N GLY A 967 -48.34 -5.42 54.21
CA GLY A 967 -48.62 -5.97 55.55
C GLY A 967 -48.92 -5.08 56.77
N ILE A 968 -49.17 -3.77 56.65
CA ILE A 968 -49.33 -2.87 57.82
C ILE A 968 -50.75 -2.25 57.92
N GLY A 969 -51.64 -2.51 56.95
CA GLY A 969 -53.01 -1.93 56.93
C GLY A 969 -53.95 -2.35 58.07
N LYS A 970 -53.63 -3.39 58.85
CA LYS A 970 -54.42 -3.78 60.04
C LYS A 970 -54.01 -3.07 61.33
N LEU A 971 -52.84 -2.42 61.38
CA LEU A 971 -52.25 -1.90 62.63
C LEU A 971 -52.83 -0.54 63.09
N LEU A 972 -53.45 0.25 62.22
CA LEU A 972 -53.92 1.60 62.57
C LEU A 972 -55.32 1.66 63.20
N SER A 973 -56.07 0.55 63.22
CA SER A 973 -57.47 0.56 63.68
C SER A 973 -57.67 0.29 65.18
N SER A 974 -56.67 -0.22 65.89
CA SER A 974 -56.75 -0.56 67.32
C SER A 974 -56.44 0.62 68.22
N GLY A 975 -55.36 1.38 67.94
CA GLY A 975 -54.97 2.56 68.72
C GLY A 975 -56.02 3.69 68.68
N PHE A 976 -56.63 3.93 67.52
CA PHE A 976 -57.69 4.94 67.36
C PHE A 976 -59.00 4.56 68.07
N ARG A 977 -59.27 3.26 68.24
CA ARG A 977 -60.43 2.76 69.01
C ARG A 977 -60.22 2.89 70.52
N ALA A 978 -58.98 2.76 71.01
CA ALA A 978 -58.64 2.99 72.41
C ALA A 978 -58.72 4.48 72.76
N LEU A 979 -58.16 5.36 71.93
CA LEU A 979 -58.24 6.82 72.10
C LEU A 979 -59.69 7.35 72.06
N LYS A 980 -60.52 6.84 71.14
CA LYS A 980 -61.95 7.21 71.07
C LYS A 980 -62.75 6.75 72.29
N ARG A 981 -62.38 5.63 72.92
CA ARG A 981 -63.03 5.11 74.15
C ARG A 981 -62.56 5.84 75.40
N ALA A 982 -61.27 6.16 75.48
CA ALA A 982 -60.70 6.98 76.55
C ALA A 982 -61.27 8.41 76.57
N PHE A 983 -61.43 9.04 75.40
CA PHE A 983 -62.02 10.37 75.26
C PHE A 983 -63.54 10.39 75.56
N ALA A 984 -64.25 9.28 75.28
CA ALA A 984 -65.67 9.14 75.62
C ALA A 984 -65.89 8.88 77.13
N ALA A 985 -65.02 8.11 77.78
CA ALA A 985 -65.11 7.81 79.22
C ALA A 985 -64.82 9.03 80.11
N SER A 986 -63.98 9.97 79.67
CA SER A 986 -63.71 11.23 80.38
C SER A 986 -64.91 12.19 80.45
N LYS A 987 -65.92 12.03 79.57
CA LYS A 987 -67.03 12.99 79.42
C LYS A 987 -68.34 12.56 80.10
N THR A 988 -68.46 11.29 80.49
CA THR A 988 -69.68 10.71 81.06
C THR A 988 -69.75 10.73 82.58
N GLY A 989 -68.64 10.95 83.30
CA GLY A 989 -68.61 10.97 84.77
C GLY A 989 -69.15 12.26 85.42
N THR A 990 -69.18 13.39 84.71
CA THR A 990 -69.54 14.71 85.27
C THR A 990 -71.01 15.11 85.10
N SER A 991 -71.84 14.35 84.39
CA SER A 991 -73.24 14.76 84.10
C SER A 991 -74.32 14.07 84.94
N ALA A 992 -74.02 12.98 85.64
CA ALA A 992 -75.02 12.17 86.36
C ALA A 992 -75.41 12.72 87.76
N ILE A 993 -74.56 13.55 88.38
CA ILE A 993 -74.75 14.01 89.77
C ILE A 993 -75.53 15.34 89.86
N SER A 994 -75.58 16.12 88.77
CA SER A 994 -76.29 17.41 88.70
C SER A 994 -77.83 17.32 88.60
N GLU A 995 -78.39 16.21 88.10
CA GLU A 995 -79.86 16.04 87.96
C GLU A 995 -80.55 15.57 89.25
N ILE A 996 -79.81 15.03 90.23
CA ILE A 996 -80.35 14.55 91.51
C ILE A 996 -80.73 15.73 92.44
N ARG A 997 -80.05 16.88 92.32
CA ARG A 997 -80.26 18.07 93.17
C ARG A 997 -81.52 18.89 92.82
N ARG A 998 -82.07 18.76 91.60
CA ARG A 998 -83.37 19.38 91.23
C ARG A 998 -84.59 18.62 91.72
N GLY A 999 -84.43 17.35 92.10
CA GLY A 999 -85.55 16.49 92.48
C GLY A 999 -86.06 16.71 93.91
N LEU A 1000 -85.20 16.94 94.91
CA LEU A 1000 -85.56 16.69 96.32
C LEU A 1000 -86.09 17.90 97.13
N LEU A 1001 -86.44 19.03 96.47
CA LEU A 1001 -86.84 20.28 97.15
C LEU A 1001 -88.27 20.79 96.83
N GLN A 1002 -89.24 19.93 96.48
CA GLN A 1002 -90.66 20.33 96.36
C GLN A 1002 -91.62 19.45 97.21
N THR A 1003 -91.96 20.06 98.36
CA THR A 1003 -93.14 20.07 99.25
C THR A 1003 -94.30 19.07 99.06
N GLU A 1004 -94.67 18.40 100.16
CA GLU A 1004 -95.87 17.56 100.44
C GLU A 1004 -96.13 16.28 99.63
N GLN A 1005 -96.04 16.29 98.29
CA GLN A 1005 -96.34 15.10 97.48
C GLN A 1005 -95.36 13.94 97.71
N LYS A 1006 -94.09 14.29 97.94
CA LYS A 1006 -93.03 13.31 98.22
C LYS A 1006 -93.11 12.73 99.61
N LEU A 1007 -93.70 13.44 100.57
CA LEU A 1007 -93.98 12.91 101.91
C LEU A 1007 -95.10 11.86 101.84
N VAL A 1008 -96.19 12.15 101.12
CA VAL A 1008 -97.28 11.17 100.90
C VAL A 1008 -96.76 9.94 100.15
N LEU A 1009 -95.94 10.11 99.10
CA LEU A 1009 -95.34 8.98 98.38
C LEU A 1009 -94.25 8.26 99.20
N ALA A 1010 -93.54 8.94 100.10
CA ALA A 1010 -92.63 8.31 101.06
C ALA A 1010 -93.42 7.46 102.06
N HIS A 1011 -94.53 7.96 102.60
CA HIS A 1011 -95.44 7.17 103.42
C HIS A 1011 -95.98 5.95 102.65
N VAL A 1012 -96.39 6.10 101.39
CA VAL A 1012 -96.80 4.98 100.52
C VAL A 1012 -95.68 3.95 100.36
N ARG A 1013 -94.44 4.38 100.14
CA ARG A 1013 -93.29 3.47 100.04
C ARG A 1013 -92.99 2.76 101.37
N THR A 1014 -93.06 3.47 102.49
CA THR A 1014 -92.87 2.89 103.83
C THR A 1014 -93.98 1.89 104.15
N MET A 1015 -95.23 2.19 103.78
CA MET A 1015 -96.35 1.27 103.88
C MET A 1015 -96.10 -0.01 103.05
N LEU A 1016 -95.63 0.12 101.81
CA LEU A 1016 -95.40 -1.03 100.92
C LEU A 1016 -94.14 -1.84 101.26
N ALA A 1017 -93.09 -1.21 101.80
CA ALA A 1017 -91.84 -1.87 102.19
C ALA A 1017 -91.93 -2.61 103.54
N SER A 1018 -92.96 -2.32 104.34
CA SER A 1018 -93.16 -2.92 105.67
C SER A 1018 -93.94 -4.23 105.60
N GLU A 1019 -93.66 -5.15 106.54
CA GLU A 1019 -94.41 -6.40 106.70
C GLU A 1019 -95.47 -6.29 107.80
N TYR A 1020 -96.63 -6.93 107.61
CA TYR A 1020 -97.80 -6.82 108.50
C TYR A 1020 -98.25 -8.14 109.18
N PRO A 1021 -97.38 -8.87 109.91
CA PRO A 1021 -97.77 -10.07 110.64
C PRO A 1021 -98.61 -9.79 111.89
N THR A 1022 -99.67 -10.57 112.08
CA THR A 1022 -100.50 -10.60 113.30
C THR A 1022 -100.22 -11.82 114.17
N VAL A 1023 -100.41 -11.70 115.48
CA VAL A 1023 -100.45 -12.87 116.38
C VAL A 1023 -101.68 -13.71 116.05
N ARG A 1024 -101.57 -15.04 116.15
CA ARG A 1024 -102.66 -15.99 115.88
C ARG A 1024 -103.94 -15.63 116.68
N ASP A 1025 -105.10 -15.73 116.03
CA ASP A 1025 -106.46 -15.48 116.57
C ASP A 1025 -106.80 -14.00 116.90
N THR A 1026 -105.92 -13.04 116.57
CA THR A 1026 -106.07 -11.62 116.95
C THR A 1026 -106.50 -10.66 115.84
N ALA A 1027 -106.58 -11.09 114.59
CA ALA A 1027 -106.83 -10.19 113.46
C ALA A 1027 -108.30 -9.73 113.38
N PHE A 1028 -108.51 -8.42 113.29
CA PHE A 1028 -109.81 -7.77 113.08
C PHE A 1028 -109.83 -6.95 111.79
N PHE A 1029 -110.90 -7.13 111.02
CA PHE A 1029 -111.20 -6.38 109.79
C PHE A 1029 -112.49 -5.60 109.96
N TRP A 1030 -112.77 -4.67 109.06
CA TRP A 1030 -114.01 -3.92 109.07
C TRP A 1030 -114.47 -3.48 107.69
N SER A 1031 -115.79 -3.45 107.48
CA SER A 1031 -116.37 -2.90 106.25
C SER A 1031 -117.85 -2.55 106.41
N GLY A 1032 -118.27 -1.48 105.73
CA GLY A 1032 -119.68 -1.08 105.63
C GLY A 1032 -120.18 -0.17 106.74
N ARG A 1033 -121.46 0.15 106.62
CA ARG A 1033 -122.22 0.94 107.59
C ARG A 1033 -123.62 0.36 107.75
N THR A 1034 -124.21 0.51 108.92
CA THR A 1034 -125.59 0.06 109.19
C THR A 1034 -126.47 1.29 109.33
N GLU A 1035 -127.54 1.36 108.54
CA GLU A 1035 -128.56 2.39 108.72
C GLU A 1035 -129.39 2.06 109.96
N ILE A 1036 -129.32 2.93 110.96
CA ILE A 1036 -130.04 2.76 112.23
C ILE A 1036 -131.31 3.63 112.30
N ALA A 1037 -131.39 4.67 111.46
CA ALA A 1037 -132.55 5.50 111.21
C ALA A 1037 -132.36 6.19 109.84
N PRO A 1038 -133.43 6.71 109.20
CA PRO A 1038 -133.30 7.43 107.93
C PRO A 1038 -132.17 8.46 107.98
N ASP A 1039 -131.23 8.36 107.04
CA ASP A 1039 -130.02 9.20 106.90
C ASP A 1039 -129.04 9.17 108.10
N LYS A 1040 -129.21 8.24 109.05
CA LYS A 1040 -128.28 8.01 110.17
C LYS A 1040 -127.67 6.63 110.11
N TYR A 1041 -126.35 6.60 109.95
CA TYR A 1041 -125.58 5.38 109.81
C TYR A 1041 -124.58 5.22 110.95
N VAL A 1042 -124.40 3.99 111.43
CA VAL A 1042 -123.26 3.60 112.26
C VAL A 1042 -122.22 2.97 111.34
N SER A 1043 -121.03 3.57 111.27
CA SER A 1043 -119.93 3.06 110.45
C SER A 1043 -119.21 1.93 111.17
N ALA A 1044 -118.89 0.84 110.46
CA ALA A 1044 -117.97 -0.19 110.96
C ALA A 1044 -116.50 0.28 111.06
N GLY A 1045 -116.25 1.57 110.79
CA GLY A 1045 -114.96 2.26 110.66
C GLY A 1045 -113.85 1.97 111.68
N PRO A 1046 -112.64 2.52 111.43
CA PRO A 1046 -111.42 2.19 112.16
C PRO A 1046 -111.57 2.38 113.67
N ASP A 1047 -112.29 3.41 114.11
CA ASP A 1047 -112.54 3.66 115.53
C ASP A 1047 -113.39 2.57 116.20
N LEU A 1048 -114.48 2.13 115.54
CA LEU A 1048 -115.39 1.13 116.09
C LEU A 1048 -114.77 -0.27 116.07
N VAL A 1049 -114.06 -0.62 115.00
CA VAL A 1049 -113.31 -1.90 114.99
C VAL A 1049 -112.19 -1.88 116.02
N ALA A 1050 -111.51 -0.75 116.25
CA ALA A 1050 -110.46 -0.66 117.24
C ALA A 1050 -111.01 -0.82 118.66
N GLU A 1051 -112.18 -0.25 118.95
CA GLU A 1051 -112.91 -0.48 120.20
C GLU A 1051 -113.22 -1.97 120.40
N ILE A 1052 -113.80 -2.62 119.38
CA ILE A 1052 -114.20 -4.03 119.42
C ILE A 1052 -112.98 -4.96 119.52
N ALA A 1053 -111.93 -4.67 118.75
CA ALA A 1053 -110.69 -5.41 118.72
C ALA A 1053 -110.00 -5.32 120.08
N LYS A 1054 -109.84 -4.12 120.66
CA LYS A 1054 -109.29 -3.95 122.02
C LYS A 1054 -110.08 -4.73 123.06
N ALA A 1055 -111.42 -4.67 123.02
CA ALA A 1055 -112.27 -5.41 123.95
C ALA A 1055 -112.14 -6.94 123.83
N LYS A 1056 -111.73 -7.45 122.67
CA LYS A 1056 -111.55 -8.89 122.39
C LYS A 1056 -110.08 -9.32 122.26
N GLY A 1057 -109.13 -8.47 122.67
CA GLY A 1057 -107.69 -8.76 122.65
C GLY A 1057 -107.09 -8.87 121.23
N GLY A 1058 -107.70 -8.23 120.24
CA GLY A 1058 -107.27 -8.22 118.85
C GLY A 1058 -106.66 -6.90 118.38
N THR A 1059 -106.20 -6.88 117.12
CA THR A 1059 -105.69 -5.70 116.42
C THR A 1059 -106.34 -5.58 115.05
N SER A 1060 -106.66 -4.35 114.61
CA SER A 1060 -106.91 -4.06 113.19
C SER A 1060 -105.59 -3.74 112.47
N LEU A 1061 -105.66 -3.53 111.15
CA LEU A 1061 -104.51 -3.09 110.35
C LEU A 1061 -103.99 -1.73 110.83
N GLU A 1062 -104.89 -0.77 111.03
CA GLU A 1062 -104.55 0.59 111.48
C GLU A 1062 -103.94 0.58 112.88
N MET A 1063 -104.50 -0.23 113.81
CA MET A 1063 -103.91 -0.42 115.14
C MET A 1063 -102.48 -1.00 115.08
N LEU A 1064 -102.21 -1.90 114.13
CA LEU A 1064 -100.90 -2.51 113.97
C LEU A 1064 -99.88 -1.50 113.41
N MET A 1065 -100.29 -0.69 112.44
CA MET A 1065 -99.48 0.38 111.87
C MET A 1065 -99.08 1.40 112.94
N ASP A 1066 -100.04 1.86 113.73
CA ASP A 1066 -99.79 2.83 114.79
C ASP A 1066 -98.85 2.27 115.87
N SER A 1067 -99.01 1.00 116.26
CA SER A 1067 -98.13 0.36 117.24
C SER A 1067 -96.67 0.23 116.79
N ARG A 1068 -96.40 0.31 115.49
CA ARG A 1068 -95.08 0.15 114.87
C ARG A 1068 -94.50 1.44 114.30
N GLY A 1069 -95.20 2.57 114.47
CA GLY A 1069 -94.78 3.85 113.89
C GLY A 1069 -94.76 3.85 112.36
N ILE A 1070 -95.56 3.00 111.71
CA ILE A 1070 -95.68 2.99 110.25
C ILE A 1070 -96.68 4.10 109.86
N PRO A 1071 -96.25 5.12 109.08
CA PRO A 1071 -97.11 6.24 108.76
C PRO A 1071 -98.27 5.81 107.85
N GLN A 1072 -99.49 6.22 108.19
CA GLN A 1072 -100.68 6.00 107.38
C GLN A 1072 -100.77 7.06 106.28
N ALA A 1073 -100.52 6.70 105.02
CA ALA A 1073 -100.65 7.62 103.90
C ALA A 1073 -102.13 8.01 103.71
N GLN A 1074 -102.46 9.27 103.99
CA GLN A 1074 -103.79 9.85 103.77
C GLN A 1074 -103.66 11.16 102.98
N ILE A 1075 -104.63 11.43 102.11
CA ILE A 1075 -104.72 12.71 101.39
C ILE A 1075 -105.50 13.72 102.26
N PRO A 1076 -105.00 14.96 102.45
CA PRO A 1076 -105.66 15.99 103.26
C PRO A 1076 -107.10 16.30 102.79
N LYS A 1077 -108.05 16.49 103.72
CA LYS A 1077 -109.50 16.60 103.45
C LYS A 1077 -109.99 17.98 102.96
N GLU A 1078 -109.16 19.01 102.97
CA GLU A 1078 -109.49 20.37 102.52
C GLU A 1078 -108.52 20.75 101.39
N ILE A 1079 -108.98 20.70 100.14
CA ILE A 1079 -108.18 21.11 98.97
C ILE A 1079 -109.01 22.14 98.19
N GLU A 1080 -108.57 23.39 98.21
CA GLU A 1080 -109.03 24.43 97.29
C GLU A 1080 -108.47 24.11 95.90
N TRP A 1081 -109.35 23.87 94.93
CA TRP A 1081 -109.00 23.36 93.61
C TRP A 1081 -108.52 24.49 92.68
N ASP A 1082 -107.25 24.47 92.26
CA ASP A 1082 -106.75 25.23 91.10
C ASP A 1082 -106.52 24.30 89.89
N PRO A 1083 -107.31 24.41 88.80
CA PRO A 1083 -107.35 23.47 87.69
C PRO A 1083 -106.13 23.35 86.76
N TRP A 1084 -105.00 24.06 86.97
CA TRP A 1084 -103.94 24.08 85.94
C TRP A 1084 -102.50 23.75 86.36
N GLU A 1085 -102.21 23.27 87.58
CA GLU A 1085 -100.80 22.94 87.92
C GLU A 1085 -100.50 21.62 88.67
N VAL A 1086 -101.47 20.75 89.04
CA VAL A 1086 -101.11 19.53 89.82
C VAL A 1086 -102.04 18.30 89.61
N PRO A 1087 -101.52 17.09 89.26
CA PRO A 1087 -102.32 15.86 89.14
C PRO A 1087 -102.34 15.04 90.45
N TRP A 1088 -103.22 15.42 91.40
CA TRP A 1088 -103.44 14.66 92.65
C TRP A 1088 -104.15 13.31 92.44
N ASP A 1089 -104.81 13.13 91.30
CA ASP A 1089 -105.46 11.89 90.87
C ASP A 1089 -104.48 10.71 90.82
N ALA A 1090 -103.29 10.90 90.23
CA ALA A 1090 -102.26 9.86 90.14
C ALA A 1090 -101.62 9.49 91.49
N ILE A 1091 -101.59 10.40 92.46
CA ILE A 1091 -101.11 10.14 93.82
C ILE A 1091 -102.22 9.46 94.63
N GLN A 1092 -103.48 9.86 94.43
CA GLN A 1092 -104.62 9.20 95.05
C GLN A 1092 -104.77 7.75 94.61
N ASP A 1093 -104.53 7.44 93.34
CA ASP A 1093 -104.50 6.05 92.86
C ASP A 1093 -103.38 5.23 93.52
N GLN A 1094 -102.20 5.82 93.73
CA GLN A 1094 -101.09 5.15 94.42
C GLN A 1094 -101.36 4.93 95.91
N VAL A 1095 -102.00 5.89 96.59
CA VAL A 1095 -102.42 5.73 98.00
C VAL A 1095 -103.49 4.65 98.11
N ASN A 1096 -104.50 4.64 97.22
CA ASN A 1096 -105.55 3.62 97.20
C ASN A 1096 -105.01 2.22 96.88
N ASP A 1097 -104.08 2.10 95.94
CA ASP A 1097 -103.42 0.84 95.60
C ASP A 1097 -102.53 0.36 96.76
N ALA A 1098 -101.80 1.27 97.42
CA ALA A 1098 -101.02 0.93 98.60
C ALA A 1098 -101.89 0.36 99.73
N TRP A 1099 -103.00 1.02 100.06
CA TRP A 1099 -103.98 0.50 101.03
C TRP A 1099 -104.52 -0.88 100.63
N THR A 1100 -104.78 -1.11 99.34
CA THR A 1100 -105.22 -2.42 98.83
C THR A 1100 -104.12 -3.48 98.98
N GLN A 1101 -102.87 -3.16 98.66
CA GLN A 1101 -101.73 -4.06 98.75
C GLN A 1101 -101.35 -4.41 100.20
N ILE A 1102 -101.35 -3.43 101.10
CA ILE A 1102 -101.04 -3.71 102.51
C ILE A 1102 -102.18 -4.45 103.23
N SER A 1103 -103.43 -4.20 102.85
CA SER A 1103 -104.58 -4.98 103.33
C SER A 1103 -104.49 -6.44 102.87
N LEU A 1104 -104.02 -6.68 101.63
CA LEU A 1104 -103.72 -8.03 101.12
C LEU A 1104 -102.56 -8.69 101.89
N ASN A 1105 -101.49 -7.94 102.18
CA ASN A 1105 -100.35 -8.45 102.97
C ASN A 1105 -100.79 -8.83 104.39
N TYR A 1106 -101.58 -7.97 105.04
CA TYR A 1106 -102.17 -8.21 106.36
C TYR A 1106 -103.09 -9.45 106.37
N ALA A 1107 -103.96 -9.61 105.38
CA ALA A 1107 -104.79 -10.81 105.22
C ALA A 1107 -103.97 -12.10 104.98
N ARG A 1108 -102.87 -12.03 104.22
CA ARG A 1108 -101.97 -13.18 103.98
C ARG A 1108 -101.16 -13.58 105.22
N ASN A 1109 -100.89 -12.64 106.11
CA ASN A 1109 -100.16 -12.90 107.36
C ASN A 1109 -101.07 -13.10 108.58
N ALA A 1110 -102.40 -13.02 108.40
CA ALA A 1110 -103.37 -13.42 109.41
C ALA A 1110 -103.37 -14.94 109.62
N SER A 1111 -103.64 -15.39 110.85
CA SER A 1111 -103.74 -16.82 111.17
C SER A 1111 -104.72 -17.10 112.32
N GLY A 1112 -105.33 -18.28 112.31
CA GLY A 1112 -106.33 -18.69 113.30
C GLY A 1112 -107.74 -18.17 113.01
N VAL A 1113 -108.46 -17.76 114.05
CA VAL A 1113 -109.80 -17.15 114.01
C VAL A 1113 -109.69 -15.66 113.70
N VAL A 1114 -110.23 -15.26 112.56
CA VAL A 1114 -110.28 -13.86 112.10
C VAL A 1114 -111.69 -13.32 112.30
N ARG A 1115 -111.81 -12.03 112.67
CA ARG A 1115 -113.11 -11.37 112.87
C ARG A 1115 -113.26 -10.19 111.92
N VAL A 1116 -114.46 -9.97 111.40
CA VAL A 1116 -114.78 -8.76 110.62
C VAL A 1116 -115.98 -8.06 111.24
N VAL A 1117 -115.86 -6.76 111.49
CA VAL A 1117 -116.98 -5.91 111.89
C VAL A 1117 -117.68 -5.41 110.62
N HIS A 1118 -118.94 -5.80 110.43
CA HIS A 1118 -119.62 -5.70 109.15
C HIS A 1118 -120.93 -4.92 109.27
N GLY A 1119 -121.07 -3.85 108.49
CA GLY A 1119 -122.31 -3.09 108.38
C GLY A 1119 -123.35 -3.81 107.50
N THR A 1120 -124.65 -3.54 107.68
CA THR A 1120 -125.71 -4.12 106.84
C THR A 1120 -125.73 -3.58 105.41
N SER A 1121 -125.09 -2.43 105.16
CA SER A 1121 -124.90 -1.83 103.84
C SER A 1121 -123.41 -1.73 103.51
N LEU A 1122 -123.00 -2.43 102.45
CA LEU A 1122 -121.64 -2.38 101.90
C LEU A 1122 -121.59 -1.51 100.64
N ARG A 1123 -120.48 -0.78 100.46
CA ARG A 1123 -120.23 -0.03 99.22
C ARG A 1123 -119.84 -1.01 98.10
N PRO A 1124 -120.39 -0.88 96.87
CA PRO A 1124 -119.95 -1.69 95.74
C PRO A 1124 -118.43 -1.58 95.50
N GLY A 1125 -117.74 -2.71 95.40
CA GLY A 1125 -116.28 -2.76 95.19
C GLY A 1125 -115.42 -2.50 96.42
N ASN A 1126 -115.94 -2.72 97.64
CA ASN A 1126 -115.16 -2.54 98.88
C ASN A 1126 -114.00 -3.56 98.99
N VAL A 1127 -112.88 -3.12 99.58
CA VAL A 1127 -111.63 -3.90 99.73
C VAL A 1127 -111.86 -5.22 100.46
N TRP A 1128 -112.80 -5.27 101.40
CA TRP A 1128 -113.19 -6.49 102.11
C TRP A 1128 -113.71 -7.57 101.15
N GLU A 1129 -114.71 -7.27 100.31
CA GLU A 1129 -115.28 -8.25 99.37
C GLU A 1129 -114.34 -8.59 98.21
N THR A 1130 -113.56 -7.62 97.72
CA THR A 1130 -112.72 -7.81 96.52
C THR A 1130 -111.34 -8.40 96.81
N THR A 1131 -110.77 -8.13 97.98
CA THR A 1131 -109.35 -8.40 98.27
C THR A 1131 -109.17 -9.22 99.56
N GLU A 1132 -109.66 -8.74 100.70
CA GLU A 1132 -109.35 -9.34 102.00
C GLU A 1132 -110.07 -10.68 102.21
N PHE A 1133 -111.38 -10.73 101.99
CA PHE A 1133 -112.16 -11.95 102.21
C PHE A 1133 -111.72 -13.12 101.29
N PRO A 1134 -111.47 -12.92 99.98
CA PRO A 1134 -110.86 -13.96 99.14
C PRO A 1134 -109.46 -14.40 99.60
N ALA A 1135 -108.61 -13.45 100.02
CA ALA A 1135 -107.25 -13.75 100.46
C ALA A 1135 -107.24 -14.56 101.76
N LEU A 1136 -108.10 -14.22 102.72
CA LEU A 1136 -108.27 -14.98 103.96
C LEU A 1136 -108.76 -16.41 103.70
N LYS A 1137 -109.69 -16.60 102.75
CA LYS A 1137 -110.14 -17.94 102.33
C LYS A 1137 -109.05 -18.76 101.64
N ALA A 1138 -108.15 -18.11 100.92
CA ALA A 1138 -107.00 -18.76 100.26
C ALA A 1138 -105.84 -19.05 101.22
N ASN A 1139 -105.75 -18.34 102.35
CA ASN A 1139 -104.71 -18.52 103.34
C ASN A 1139 -104.92 -19.82 104.15
N PRO A 1140 -104.01 -20.82 104.07
CA PRO A 1140 -104.17 -22.08 104.79
C PRO A 1140 -104.04 -21.93 106.31
N ASN A 1141 -103.47 -20.82 106.80
CA ASN A 1141 -103.27 -20.58 108.23
C ASN A 1141 -104.52 -20.01 108.94
N VAL A 1142 -105.55 -19.59 108.19
CA VAL A 1142 -106.84 -19.12 108.72
C VAL A 1142 -107.81 -20.30 108.84
N THR A 1143 -108.34 -20.53 110.05
CA THR A 1143 -109.21 -21.67 110.37
C THR A 1143 -110.69 -21.30 110.40
N LYS A 1144 -111.03 -20.07 110.79
CA LYS A 1144 -112.42 -19.59 110.91
C LYS A 1144 -112.50 -18.08 110.71
N ILE A 1145 -113.52 -17.58 110.00
CA ILE A 1145 -113.84 -16.16 109.87
C ILE A 1145 -115.23 -15.91 110.47
N ILE A 1146 -115.28 -15.05 111.48
CA ILE A 1146 -116.50 -14.64 112.18
C ILE A 1146 -116.86 -13.23 111.73
N ARG A 1147 -118.07 -13.07 111.20
CA ARG A 1147 -118.67 -11.78 110.93
C ARG A 1147 -119.39 -11.29 112.18
N ILE A 1148 -119.09 -10.07 112.60
CA ILE A 1148 -119.76 -9.34 113.65
C ILE A 1148 -120.64 -8.30 112.95
N THR A 1149 -121.89 -8.64 112.70
CA THR A 1149 -122.83 -7.74 112.02
C THR A 1149 -123.34 -6.69 113.01
N ILE A 1150 -123.15 -5.41 112.67
CA ILE A 1150 -123.72 -4.29 113.44
C ILE A 1150 -125.19 -4.17 113.05
N VAL A 1151 -126.12 -4.42 113.98
CA VAL A 1151 -127.57 -4.34 113.72
C VAL A 1151 -128.13 -2.99 114.20
N ASP A 1152 -127.68 -2.51 115.35
CA ASP A 1152 -127.95 -1.16 115.86
C ASP A 1152 -126.72 -0.63 116.64
N ALA A 1153 -126.84 0.53 117.29
CA ALA A 1153 -125.74 1.20 118.01
C ALA A 1153 -125.07 0.34 119.10
N THR A 1154 -125.73 -0.70 119.61
CA THR A 1154 -125.23 -1.56 120.70
C THR A 1154 -125.37 -3.06 120.41
N THR A 1155 -126.25 -3.45 119.50
CA THR A 1155 -126.56 -4.85 119.20
C THR A 1155 -125.67 -5.36 118.07
N ARG A 1156 -124.89 -6.41 118.38
CA ARG A 1156 -123.94 -7.04 117.47
C ARG A 1156 -124.24 -8.54 117.41
N THR A 1157 -124.45 -9.08 116.22
CA THR A 1157 -124.67 -10.53 116.03
C THR A 1157 -123.44 -11.16 115.39
N GLU A 1158 -122.93 -12.25 115.97
CA GLU A 1158 -121.79 -12.97 115.43
C GLU A 1158 -122.25 -14.18 114.62
N ASP A 1159 -121.82 -14.27 113.36
CA ASP A 1159 -122.10 -15.38 112.46
C ASP A 1159 -120.83 -15.88 111.78
N VAL A 1160 -120.65 -17.19 111.68
CA VAL A 1160 -119.48 -17.78 111.02
C VAL A 1160 -119.70 -17.74 109.51
N ILE A 1161 -118.90 -16.95 108.81
CA ILE A 1161 -119.00 -16.78 107.35
C ILE A 1161 -118.02 -17.65 106.57
N PHE A 1162 -117.05 -18.25 107.25
CA PHE A 1162 -116.12 -19.22 106.70
C PHE A 1162 -115.51 -20.07 107.82
N GLU A 1163 -115.42 -21.38 107.62
CA GLU A 1163 -114.72 -22.32 108.51
C GLU A 1163 -114.07 -23.38 107.62
N ARG A 1164 -112.82 -23.76 107.93
CA ARG A 1164 -112.04 -24.71 107.13
C ARG A 1164 -112.08 -26.11 107.71
#